data_AF-A0A6G0VZX0-F1
#
_entry.id   AF-A0A6G0VZX0-F1
#
_cell.length_a   1.000
_cell.length_b   1.000
_cell.length_c   1.000
_cell.angle_alpha   90.00
_cell.angle_beta   90.00
_cell.angle_gamma   90.00
#
_symmetry.space_group_name_H-M   'P 1'
#
loop_
_entity.id
_entity.type
_entity.pdbx_description
1 polymer ?
#
loop_
_entity_poly.entity_id
_entity_poly.type
_entity_poly.pdbx_seq_one_letter_code
_entity_poly.pdbx_strand_id
1 'polypeptide(L)'
;MHDYFSEDLDIWHKLEKVFKQVLNSYSYEEIRLPILERTEIFQRAIGDVTDIIEKEMYSFHDKKGNNLTLRPEGTVGPMFRYERPQKGRYRQFYQLGAEVFGLNTTDIDLEIILLTNRLWKILGINFHLILEVNSIGSQLDRIKYQKELVLFLEKNKSFLDEESKQHYYNDTVFEWKTDRLGSQNTICAGGRYNSLVEELGGIKTSAIGFAIGIEREENKIHAINLSEEIRDRYPELKTFIEFEKYDPELWISMCKEKERQENHIELIASENYASTYVMHAQGSQLTNKYAEGYPGKRYYGGCEHVDVIEQLAIDRAKKLFNADYANVQPHSGSQANFAVYTALLKPGDIILGLKLSHGGHLTHGASVNFSGKLYKVVTYGVDQYGNINYKEIHQLAKKYRPKMIIGGFSAYSGICDWCKMRDIADEVNAYLIVDISHVAGLVATQLYPNPIEHAHVVTSTTHKTLAGPRGGLILAKNGDNTFYNKLDLSVFPGGQGGPLMHVIAGKAIAFKEALEPDFKEYQKQILKNAKTMVQIFIKEKFEIISGNTFNHLFLINLTNKKITGKDADIALGKANITVNKNTIPDDIRSPFITSGIRIGTPAVTRRGFKELEVSQVAFWIISILNDIQNTKNILNIKNKVLKLCSKYPVYI
;
A
#
# COMPACT_ATOMS: atom_id res chain seq x y z
N MET A 1 24.98 26.58 -29.56
CA MET A 1 24.71 25.98 -28.25
C MET A 1 23.21 25.84 -28.16
N HIS A 2 22.69 24.67 -27.79
CA HIS A 2 21.27 24.54 -27.48
C HIS A 2 21.11 24.96 -26.01
N ASP A 3 20.72 26.21 -25.79
CA ASP A 3 20.50 26.74 -24.45
C ASP A 3 19.08 26.39 -24.00
N TYR A 4 18.91 26.03 -22.73
CA TYR A 4 17.59 25.73 -22.17
C TYR A 4 16.89 27.01 -21.71
N PHE A 5 15.64 27.20 -22.12
CA PHE A 5 14.76 28.21 -21.55
C PHE A 5 14.05 27.66 -20.30
N SER A 6 13.45 28.52 -19.48
CA SER A 6 12.89 28.15 -18.16
C SER A 6 11.89 26.98 -18.21
N GLU A 7 11.10 26.88 -19.27
CA GLU A 7 10.10 25.81 -19.44
C GLU A 7 10.75 24.44 -19.76
N ASP A 8 11.86 24.44 -20.50
CA ASP A 8 12.60 23.21 -20.83
C ASP A 8 13.40 22.71 -19.62
N LEU A 9 13.92 23.63 -18.79
CA LEU A 9 14.60 23.32 -17.51
C LEU A 9 13.69 22.61 -16.51
N ASP A 10 12.40 22.97 -16.44
CA ASP A 10 11.45 22.33 -15.52
C ASP A 10 11.19 20.86 -15.88
N ILE A 11 11.06 20.57 -17.18
CA ILE A 11 10.91 19.20 -17.68
C ILE A 11 12.19 18.40 -17.42
N TRP A 12 13.33 19.03 -17.67
CA TRP A 12 14.66 18.45 -17.41
C TRP A 12 14.84 18.05 -15.94
N HIS A 13 14.59 18.96 -15.01
CA HIS A 13 14.68 18.70 -13.57
C HIS A 13 13.69 17.63 -13.11
N LYS A 14 12.49 17.59 -13.70
CA LYS A 14 11.49 16.57 -13.40
C LYS A 14 11.95 15.18 -13.86
N LEU A 15 12.51 15.07 -15.05
CA LEU A 15 13.09 13.84 -15.57
C LEU A 15 14.25 13.37 -14.69
N GLU A 16 15.19 14.26 -14.37
CA GLU A 16 16.32 13.98 -13.50
C GLU A 16 15.84 13.50 -12.11
N LYS A 17 14.85 14.17 -11.51
CA LYS A 17 14.29 13.80 -10.21
C LYS A 17 13.66 12.40 -10.22
N VAL A 18 12.88 12.07 -11.25
CA VAL A 18 12.26 10.74 -11.39
C VAL A 18 13.33 9.67 -11.56
N PHE A 19 14.33 9.92 -12.41
CA PHE A 19 15.46 9.01 -12.61
C PHE A 19 16.20 8.75 -11.30
N LYS A 20 16.56 9.81 -10.55
CA LYS A 20 17.20 9.68 -9.24
C LYS A 20 16.37 8.88 -8.25
N GLN A 21 15.07 9.17 -8.14
CA GLN A 21 14.19 8.45 -7.22
C GLN A 21 14.11 6.95 -7.54
N VAL A 22 13.98 6.60 -8.83
CA VAL A 22 13.91 5.21 -9.25
C VAL A 22 15.25 4.52 -9.06
N LEU A 23 16.35 5.09 -9.55
CA LEU A 23 17.69 4.51 -9.43
C LEU A 23 18.11 4.31 -7.97
N ASN A 24 17.86 5.29 -7.10
CA ASN A 24 18.13 5.16 -5.67
C ASN A 24 17.32 4.03 -5.01
N SER A 25 16.12 3.74 -5.50
CA SER A 25 15.31 2.62 -4.98
C SER A 25 15.90 1.23 -5.29
N TYR A 26 16.83 1.15 -6.24
CA TYR A 26 17.63 -0.05 -6.55
C TYR A 26 19.08 0.07 -6.06
N SER A 27 19.38 1.04 -5.19
CA SER A 27 20.73 1.26 -4.64
C SER A 27 21.81 1.62 -5.68
N TYR A 28 21.42 2.19 -6.82
CA TYR A 28 22.38 2.83 -7.72
C TYR A 28 22.85 4.14 -7.11
N GLU A 29 24.14 4.43 -7.26
CA GLU A 29 24.75 5.68 -6.83
C GLU A 29 24.93 6.62 -8.02
N GLU A 30 24.65 7.91 -7.82
CA GLU A 30 24.84 8.92 -8.88
C GLU A 30 26.33 9.15 -9.11
N ILE A 31 26.79 8.93 -10.33
CA ILE A 31 28.11 9.36 -10.80
C ILE A 31 27.94 10.54 -11.75
N ARG A 32 28.78 11.57 -11.56
CA ARG A 32 28.92 12.67 -12.51
C ARG A 32 30.31 12.58 -13.13
N LEU A 33 30.38 12.19 -14.39
CA LEU A 33 31.65 12.04 -15.09
C LEU A 33 32.15 13.41 -15.57
N PRO A 34 33.47 13.67 -15.49
CA PRO A 34 34.07 14.84 -16.11
C PRO A 34 33.99 14.73 -17.63
N ILE A 35 33.92 15.88 -18.31
CA ILE A 35 33.89 15.94 -19.79
C ILE A 35 35.32 15.97 -20.32
N LEU A 36 35.55 15.29 -21.45
CA LEU A 36 36.76 15.44 -22.26
C LEU A 36 36.50 16.50 -23.33
N GLU A 37 37.38 17.49 -23.43
CA GLU A 37 37.30 18.54 -24.44
C GLU A 37 38.66 18.75 -25.10
N ARG A 38 38.69 19.29 -26.32
CA ARG A 38 39.93 19.63 -27.02
C ARG A 38 40.75 20.64 -26.22
N THR A 39 42.02 20.31 -25.94
CA THR A 39 42.92 21.19 -25.17
C THR A 39 43.06 22.57 -25.83
N GLU A 40 42.96 22.62 -27.16
CA GLU A 40 43.09 23.86 -27.94
C GLU A 40 41.98 24.89 -27.64
N ILE A 41 40.84 24.46 -27.11
CA ILE A 41 39.74 25.35 -26.72
C ILE A 41 40.12 26.17 -25.49
N PHE A 42 40.83 25.58 -24.53
CA PHE A 42 41.31 26.25 -23.32
C PHE A 42 42.51 27.15 -23.63
N GLN A 43 43.43 26.68 -24.48
CA GLN A 43 44.58 27.47 -24.95
C GLN A 43 44.13 28.77 -25.62
N ARG A 44 43.07 28.72 -26.42
CA ARG A 44 42.50 29.92 -27.06
C ARG A 44 41.91 30.94 -26.10
N ALA A 45 41.34 30.50 -24.98
CA ALA A 45 40.65 31.38 -24.03
C ALA A 45 41.61 32.00 -22.99
N ILE A 46 42.68 31.29 -22.64
CA ILE A 46 43.53 31.63 -21.49
C ILE A 46 44.97 32.00 -21.93
N GLY A 47 45.33 31.72 -23.19
CA GLY A 47 46.67 31.92 -23.76
C GLY A 47 47.53 30.66 -23.65
N ASP A 48 48.43 30.46 -24.63
CA ASP A 48 49.19 29.21 -24.82
C ASP A 48 50.10 28.82 -23.64
N VAL A 49 50.35 29.72 -22.68
CA VAL A 49 51.27 29.51 -21.55
C VAL A 49 50.67 30.11 -20.28
N THR A 50 49.80 29.38 -19.60
CA THR A 50 49.39 29.69 -18.22
C THR A 50 49.58 28.46 -17.33
N ASP A 51 49.91 28.68 -16.05
CA ASP A 51 50.11 27.61 -15.05
C ASP A 51 48.92 26.64 -14.98
N ILE A 52 47.70 27.12 -15.31
CA ILE A 52 46.47 26.33 -15.37
C ILE A 52 46.57 25.21 -16.42
N ILE A 53 47.09 25.50 -17.61
CA ILE A 53 47.16 24.54 -18.73
C ILE A 53 48.28 23.52 -18.51
N GLU A 54 49.43 23.94 -17.95
CA GLU A 54 50.59 23.06 -17.77
C GLU A 54 50.58 22.26 -16.46
N LYS A 55 49.99 22.79 -15.38
CA LYS A 55 50.09 22.18 -14.04
C LYS A 55 48.76 21.71 -13.45
N GLU A 56 47.63 22.31 -13.84
CA GLU A 56 46.33 22.06 -13.20
C GLU A 56 45.35 21.27 -14.09
N MET A 57 45.61 21.19 -15.40
CA MET A 57 44.78 20.47 -16.37
C MET A 57 45.32 19.07 -16.66
N TYR A 58 44.48 18.03 -16.50
CA TYR A 58 44.83 16.67 -16.91
C TYR A 58 44.61 16.49 -18.41
N SER A 59 45.68 16.66 -19.19
CA SER A 59 45.65 16.55 -20.65
C SER A 59 46.37 15.30 -21.16
N PHE A 60 45.83 14.66 -22.20
CA PHE A 60 46.39 13.44 -22.79
C PHE A 60 46.07 13.37 -24.28
N HIS A 61 46.82 12.53 -25.01
CA HIS A 61 46.58 12.31 -26.44
C HIS A 61 45.68 11.09 -26.63
N ASP A 62 44.65 11.22 -27.48
CA ASP A 62 43.81 10.09 -27.87
C ASP A 62 44.56 9.13 -28.83
N LYS A 63 43.95 7.97 -29.16
CA LYS A 63 44.52 6.99 -30.09
C LYS A 63 44.77 7.53 -31.52
N LYS A 64 44.28 8.73 -31.85
CA LYS A 64 44.44 9.42 -33.14
C LYS A 64 45.40 10.62 -33.04
N GLY A 65 46.03 10.84 -31.88
CA GLY A 65 46.97 11.93 -31.65
C GLY A 65 46.32 13.30 -31.38
N ASN A 66 45.00 13.38 -31.16
CA ASN A 66 44.36 14.63 -30.74
C ASN A 66 44.65 14.88 -29.26
N ASN A 67 44.93 16.14 -28.88
CA ASN A 67 45.13 16.52 -27.49
C ASN A 67 43.78 16.84 -26.82
N LEU A 68 43.46 16.09 -25.76
CA LEU A 68 42.23 16.23 -24.99
C LEU A 68 42.57 16.59 -23.55
N THR A 69 41.74 17.42 -22.94
CA THR A 69 41.82 17.76 -21.52
C THR A 69 40.54 17.34 -20.81
N LEU A 70 40.71 16.75 -19.63
CA LEU A 70 39.65 16.50 -18.67
C LEU A 70 39.29 17.80 -17.95
N ARG A 71 38.06 18.30 -18.17
CA ARG A 71 37.60 19.57 -17.61
C ARG A 71 37.47 19.44 -16.08
N PRO A 72 38.19 20.26 -15.27
CA PRO A 72 38.22 20.12 -13.81
C PRO A 72 36.97 20.66 -13.10
N GLU A 73 36.13 21.41 -13.83
CA GLU A 73 34.84 21.90 -13.35
C GLU A 73 33.82 20.77 -13.44
N GLY A 74 33.19 20.38 -12.32
CA GLY A 74 32.13 19.36 -12.23
C GLY A 74 30.83 19.74 -12.96
N THR A 75 30.94 20.09 -14.24
CA THR A 75 29.85 20.46 -15.12
C THR A 75 29.43 19.24 -15.95
N VAL A 76 28.14 18.92 -15.91
CA VAL A 76 27.52 17.96 -16.83
C VAL A 76 27.54 18.59 -18.22
N GLY A 77 28.38 18.06 -19.10
CA GLY A 77 28.50 18.56 -20.47
C GLY A 77 27.57 17.82 -21.42
N PRO A 78 27.14 18.47 -22.50
CA PRO A 78 26.45 17.79 -23.56
C PRO A 78 27.36 16.74 -24.23
N MET A 79 26.77 15.61 -24.60
CA MET A 79 27.33 14.66 -25.55
C MET A 79 27.26 15.21 -26.98
N PHE A 80 28.22 14.84 -27.82
CA PHE A 80 28.24 15.25 -29.23
C PHE A 80 28.20 14.05 -30.18
N ARG A 81 27.26 14.08 -31.13
CA ARG A 81 27.22 13.11 -32.23
C ARG A 81 28.19 13.52 -33.33
N TYR A 82 28.95 12.55 -33.84
CA TYR A 82 29.81 12.74 -35.01
C TYR A 82 29.01 12.80 -36.33
N GLU A 83 27.90 12.07 -36.37
CA GLU A 83 27.03 11.98 -37.54
C GLU A 83 26.36 13.32 -37.89
N ARG A 84 25.98 13.45 -39.16
CA ARG A 84 25.17 14.58 -39.64
C ARG A 84 23.83 14.61 -38.88
N PRO A 85 23.38 15.76 -38.35
CA PRO A 85 22.11 15.86 -37.63
C PRO A 85 20.94 15.32 -38.46
N GLN A 86 20.07 14.56 -37.81
CA GLN A 86 18.81 14.05 -38.38
C GLN A 86 17.64 14.69 -37.63
N LYS A 87 16.42 14.64 -38.19
CA LYS A 87 15.23 15.16 -37.51
C LYS A 87 15.10 14.50 -36.12
N GLY A 88 15.06 15.29 -35.05
CA GLY A 88 15.02 14.83 -33.65
C GLY A 88 16.32 14.23 -33.10
N ARG A 89 17.43 14.28 -33.85
CA ARG A 89 18.77 13.88 -33.40
C ARG A 89 19.72 15.07 -33.50
N TYR A 90 19.81 15.81 -32.40
CA TYR A 90 20.68 16.97 -32.30
C TYR A 90 22.16 16.59 -32.26
N ARG A 91 23.02 17.49 -32.72
CA ARG A 91 24.47 17.31 -32.67
C ARG A 91 24.99 17.33 -31.22
N GLN A 92 24.46 18.25 -30.42
CA GLN A 92 24.68 18.39 -28.98
C GLN A 92 23.46 17.78 -28.27
N PHE A 93 23.65 16.89 -27.29
CA PHE A 93 22.55 16.25 -26.56
C PHE A 93 22.93 15.78 -25.14
N TYR A 94 21.98 15.53 -24.26
CA TYR A 94 22.23 14.99 -22.91
C TYR A 94 21.76 13.54 -22.80
N GLN A 95 22.39 12.78 -21.89
CA GLN A 95 21.99 11.40 -21.60
C GLN A 95 21.80 11.15 -20.11
N LEU A 96 20.81 10.34 -19.81
CA LEU A 96 20.66 9.66 -18.52
C LEU A 96 20.70 8.16 -18.76
N GLY A 97 21.24 7.43 -17.81
CA GLY A 97 21.39 6.00 -17.91
C GLY A 97 21.73 5.40 -16.56
N ALA A 98 21.85 4.08 -16.53
CA ALA A 98 22.37 3.36 -15.38
C ALA A 98 23.21 2.20 -15.88
N GLU A 99 24.39 2.05 -15.28
CA GLU A 99 25.38 1.05 -15.66
C GLU A 99 25.70 0.17 -14.46
N VAL A 100 25.94 -1.12 -14.70
CA VAL A 100 26.42 -2.07 -13.70
C VAL A 100 27.71 -2.70 -14.21
N PHE A 101 28.76 -2.62 -13.40
CA PHE A 101 30.09 -3.16 -13.72
C PHE A 101 30.40 -4.38 -12.85
N GLY A 102 31.16 -5.34 -13.41
CA GLY A 102 31.68 -6.50 -12.69
C GLY A 102 30.70 -7.66 -12.48
N LEU A 103 29.43 -7.52 -12.89
CA LEU A 103 28.43 -8.60 -12.81
C LEU A 103 28.07 -9.17 -14.17
N ASN A 104 28.10 -10.51 -14.27
CA ASN A 104 27.82 -11.26 -15.50
C ASN A 104 26.77 -12.36 -15.28
N THR A 105 25.61 -11.98 -14.73
CA THR A 105 24.48 -12.89 -14.50
C THR A 105 23.25 -12.45 -15.30
N THR A 106 22.32 -13.36 -15.57
CA THR A 106 21.05 -13.01 -16.21
C THR A 106 20.14 -12.18 -15.31
N ASP A 107 20.25 -12.33 -13.98
CA ASP A 107 19.45 -11.58 -13.02
C ASP A 107 19.71 -10.07 -13.11
N ILE A 108 20.97 -9.66 -13.32
CA ILE A 108 21.30 -8.25 -13.47
C ILE A 108 20.82 -7.69 -14.82
N ASP A 109 20.74 -8.53 -15.86
CA ASP A 109 20.14 -8.16 -17.16
C ASP A 109 18.65 -7.87 -16.99
N LEU A 110 17.95 -8.74 -16.25
CA LEU A 110 16.53 -8.57 -15.92
C LEU A 110 16.30 -7.33 -15.06
N GLU A 111 17.16 -7.06 -14.09
CA GLU A 111 17.05 -5.88 -13.22
C GLU A 111 17.10 -4.58 -14.04
N ILE A 112 18.09 -4.44 -14.94
CA ILE A 112 18.21 -3.27 -15.83
C ILE A 112 16.97 -3.09 -16.72
N ILE A 113 16.43 -4.17 -17.27
CA ILE A 113 15.22 -4.14 -18.11
C ILE A 113 13.97 -3.80 -17.28
N LEU A 114 13.83 -4.35 -16.07
CA LEU A 114 12.71 -4.05 -15.17
C LEU A 114 12.77 -2.61 -14.62
N LEU A 115 13.98 -2.10 -14.39
CA LEU A 115 14.23 -0.73 -13.98
C LEU A 115 13.72 0.27 -15.02
N THR A 116 14.03 0.02 -16.30
CA THR A 116 13.52 0.84 -17.42
C THR A 116 11.99 0.78 -17.54
N ASN A 117 11.38 -0.41 -17.40
CA ASN A 117 9.91 -0.54 -17.34
C ASN A 117 9.28 0.30 -16.21
N ARG A 118 9.92 0.31 -15.03
CA ARG A 118 9.44 1.11 -13.88
C ARG A 118 9.56 2.61 -14.13
N LEU A 119 10.65 3.05 -14.77
CA LEU A 119 10.82 4.44 -15.21
C LEU A 119 9.67 4.87 -16.13
N TRP A 120 9.29 4.05 -17.11
CA TRP A 120 8.19 4.36 -18.03
C TRP A 120 6.84 4.50 -17.35
N LYS A 121 6.52 3.60 -16.42
CA LYS A 121 5.28 3.67 -15.64
C LYS A 121 5.18 4.95 -14.81
N ILE A 122 6.28 5.35 -14.17
CA ILE A 122 6.31 6.55 -13.31
C ILE A 122 6.28 7.84 -14.15
N LEU A 123 6.91 7.83 -15.33
CA LEU A 123 6.84 8.95 -16.28
C LEU A 123 5.51 9.04 -17.03
N GLY A 124 4.57 8.11 -16.79
CA GLY A 124 3.24 8.10 -17.43
C GLY A 124 3.27 7.67 -18.89
N ILE A 125 4.35 7.04 -19.34
CA ILE A 125 4.54 6.50 -20.68
C ILE A 125 3.84 5.12 -20.74
N ASN A 126 2.50 5.13 -20.75
CA ASN A 126 1.64 3.93 -20.58
C ASN A 126 0.92 3.45 -21.85
N PHE A 127 1.33 3.89 -23.04
CA PHE A 127 0.79 3.37 -24.31
C PHE A 127 1.49 2.06 -24.72
N HIS A 128 1.18 1.49 -25.89
CA HIS A 128 1.77 0.25 -26.40
C HIS A 128 3.31 0.32 -26.46
N LEU A 129 3.95 0.04 -25.34
CA LEU A 129 5.38 -0.14 -25.21
C LEU A 129 5.71 -1.58 -25.55
N ILE A 130 6.49 -1.76 -26.60
CA ILE A 130 6.98 -3.04 -27.04
C ILE A 130 8.43 -3.12 -26.57
N LEU A 131 8.69 -4.04 -25.64
CA LEU A 131 10.04 -4.43 -25.29
C LEU A 131 10.51 -5.50 -26.29
N GLU A 132 11.50 -5.16 -27.09
CA GLU A 132 12.20 -6.11 -27.94
C GLU A 132 13.50 -6.52 -27.25
N VAL A 133 13.71 -7.82 -27.08
CA VAL A 133 14.94 -8.37 -26.49
C VAL A 133 15.45 -9.47 -27.40
N ASN A 134 16.74 -9.46 -27.70
CA ASN A 134 17.35 -10.46 -28.58
C ASN A 134 17.33 -11.87 -27.96
N SER A 135 17.58 -12.02 -26.65
CA SER A 135 17.50 -13.28 -25.91
C SER A 135 17.57 -13.07 -24.39
N ILE A 136 16.78 -13.83 -23.62
CA ILE A 136 16.84 -13.89 -22.14
C ILE A 136 16.89 -15.37 -21.67
N GLY A 137 17.62 -16.22 -22.40
CA GLY A 137 17.83 -17.62 -21.99
C GLY A 137 18.82 -17.78 -20.84
N SER A 138 18.76 -18.92 -20.13
CA SER A 138 19.80 -19.32 -19.18
C SER A 138 21.15 -19.49 -19.87
N GLN A 139 22.27 -19.54 -19.12
CA GLN A 139 23.60 -19.75 -19.70
C GLN A 139 23.67 -21.01 -20.60
N LEU A 140 22.87 -22.04 -20.29
CA LEU A 140 22.74 -23.27 -21.09
C LEU A 140 21.91 -23.07 -22.37
N ASP A 141 20.82 -22.30 -22.32
CA ASP A 141 20.02 -21.97 -23.50
C ASP A 141 20.80 -21.07 -24.47
N ARG A 142 21.57 -20.12 -23.92
CA ARG A 142 22.46 -19.23 -24.68
C ARG A 142 23.47 -20.03 -25.48
N ILE A 143 24.08 -21.09 -24.93
CA ILE A 143 25.03 -21.95 -25.67
C ILE A 143 24.39 -22.56 -26.93
N LYS A 144 23.13 -23.00 -26.86
CA LYS A 144 22.43 -23.64 -27.98
C LYS A 144 22.03 -22.63 -29.05
N TYR A 145 21.44 -21.50 -28.67
CA TYR A 145 21.06 -20.43 -29.60
C TYR A 145 22.27 -19.74 -30.22
N GLN A 146 23.34 -19.55 -29.44
CA GLN A 146 24.60 -18.96 -29.88
C GLN A 146 25.24 -19.80 -30.98
N LYS A 147 25.21 -21.14 -30.85
CA LYS A 147 25.75 -22.03 -31.89
C LYS A 147 25.00 -21.88 -33.21
N GLU A 148 23.67 -21.82 -33.18
CA GLU A 148 22.84 -21.64 -34.38
C GLU A 148 22.99 -20.23 -34.99
N LEU A 149 23.03 -19.18 -34.15
CA LEU A 149 23.23 -17.80 -34.59
C LEU A 149 24.60 -17.58 -35.23
N VAL A 150 25.67 -18.10 -34.61
CA VAL A 150 27.03 -18.04 -35.18
C VAL A 150 27.10 -18.79 -36.50
N LEU A 151 26.49 -19.98 -36.60
CA LEU A 151 26.43 -20.73 -37.86
C LEU A 151 25.66 -19.97 -38.95
N PHE A 152 24.59 -19.27 -38.58
CA PHE A 152 23.84 -18.42 -39.51
C PHE A 152 24.65 -17.20 -39.95
N LEU A 153 25.31 -16.49 -39.03
CA LEU A 153 26.10 -15.29 -39.34
C LEU A 153 27.36 -15.63 -40.14
N GLU A 154 28.06 -16.73 -39.84
CA GLU A 154 29.20 -17.21 -40.64
C GLU A 154 28.78 -17.58 -42.07
N LYS A 155 27.61 -18.21 -42.25
CA LYS A 155 27.04 -18.48 -43.59
C LYS A 155 26.70 -17.20 -44.37
N ASN A 156 26.43 -16.09 -43.67
CA ASN A 156 26.04 -14.81 -44.27
C ASN A 156 27.13 -13.73 -44.14
N LYS A 157 28.35 -14.11 -43.79
CA LYS A 157 29.46 -13.19 -43.44
C LYS A 157 29.82 -12.20 -44.54
N SER A 158 29.59 -12.56 -45.80
CA SER A 158 29.80 -11.67 -46.96
C SER A 158 28.83 -10.49 -47.00
N PHE A 159 27.70 -10.55 -46.30
CA PHE A 159 26.69 -9.49 -46.25
C PHE A 159 26.82 -8.58 -45.02
N LEU A 160 27.72 -8.90 -44.10
CA LEU A 160 27.98 -8.11 -42.90
C LEU A 160 29.02 -7.02 -43.21
N ASP A 161 28.87 -5.85 -42.59
CA ASP A 161 29.92 -4.82 -42.59
C ASP A 161 31.06 -5.20 -41.62
N GLU A 162 32.19 -4.50 -41.69
CA GLU A 162 33.38 -4.82 -40.89
C GLU A 162 33.15 -4.65 -39.38
N GLU A 163 32.25 -3.76 -38.97
CA GLU A 163 31.85 -3.56 -37.58
C GLU A 163 31.03 -4.76 -37.08
N SER A 164 30.04 -5.21 -37.86
CA SER A 164 29.22 -6.39 -37.59
C SER A 164 30.04 -7.69 -37.61
N LYS A 165 31.11 -7.76 -38.41
CA LYS A 165 32.07 -8.89 -38.42
C LYS A 165 32.98 -8.90 -37.20
N GLN A 166 33.30 -7.74 -36.64
CA GLN A 166 34.10 -7.61 -35.41
C GLN A 166 33.25 -7.83 -34.14
N HIS A 167 31.98 -7.40 -34.18
CA HIS A 167 31.07 -7.39 -33.05
C HIS A 167 30.03 -8.52 -33.14
N TYR A 168 30.50 -9.77 -33.03
CA TYR A 168 29.62 -10.94 -32.84
C TYR A 168 28.91 -10.87 -31.46
N TYR A 169 27.84 -10.06 -31.34
CA TYR A 169 27.13 -9.83 -30.09
C TYR A 169 26.34 -11.07 -29.64
N ASN A 170 26.92 -11.82 -28.70
CA ASN A 170 26.32 -12.98 -28.04
C ASN A 170 25.64 -12.63 -26.70
N ASP A 171 25.57 -11.33 -26.36
CA ASP A 171 25.09 -10.84 -25.08
C ASP A 171 23.73 -10.14 -25.20
N THR A 172 23.07 -9.90 -24.06
CA THR A 172 21.73 -9.28 -23.99
C THR A 172 21.73 -7.89 -24.60
N VAL A 173 20.79 -7.64 -25.53
CA VAL A 173 20.47 -6.33 -26.09
C VAL A 173 18.96 -6.17 -26.06
N PHE A 174 18.50 -4.99 -25.62
CA PHE A 174 17.09 -4.68 -25.55
C PHE A 174 16.77 -3.27 -26.02
N GLU A 175 15.56 -3.10 -26.51
CA GLU A 175 15.04 -1.84 -26.99
C GLU A 175 13.56 -1.69 -26.59
N TRP A 176 13.21 -0.52 -26.05
CA TRP A 176 11.83 -0.14 -25.81
C TRP A 176 11.33 0.70 -26.99
N LYS A 177 10.24 0.25 -27.63
CA LYS A 177 9.61 0.91 -28.78
C LYS A 177 8.17 1.31 -28.50
N THR A 178 7.68 2.28 -29.25
CA THR A 178 6.27 2.68 -29.29
C THR A 178 5.79 2.91 -30.72
N ASP A 179 4.59 2.46 -31.03
CA ASP A 179 3.93 2.70 -32.32
C ASP A 179 3.51 4.16 -32.55
N ARG A 180 3.46 4.98 -31.49
CA ARG A 180 2.95 6.36 -31.55
C ARG A 180 3.90 7.39 -32.17
N LEU A 181 5.16 7.05 -32.37
CA LEU A 181 6.21 8.00 -32.77
C LEU A 181 6.76 7.77 -34.18
N GLY A 182 6.08 6.95 -34.99
CA GLY A 182 6.48 6.63 -36.35
C GLY A 182 7.93 6.13 -36.43
N SER A 183 8.74 6.75 -37.29
CA SER A 183 10.15 6.39 -37.47
C SER A 183 11.06 6.71 -36.28
N GLN A 184 10.53 7.29 -35.20
CA GLN A 184 11.26 7.57 -33.95
C GLN A 184 10.78 6.72 -32.75
N ASN A 185 10.19 5.56 -33.02
CA ASN A 185 9.60 4.64 -32.04
C ASN A 185 10.49 4.23 -30.86
N THR A 186 11.82 4.14 -31.00
CA THR A 186 12.70 3.78 -29.88
C THR A 186 12.74 4.86 -28.79
N ILE A 187 12.38 4.52 -27.55
CA ILE A 187 12.47 5.40 -26.36
C ILE A 187 13.68 5.12 -25.47
N CYS A 188 14.18 3.88 -25.48
CA CYS A 188 15.33 3.49 -24.70
C CYS A 188 15.98 2.27 -25.32
N ALA A 189 17.30 2.21 -25.27
CA ALA A 189 18.07 1.05 -25.67
C ALA A 189 19.12 0.77 -24.60
N GLY A 190 19.41 -0.51 -24.43
CA GLY A 190 20.44 -0.98 -23.51
C GLY A 190 20.96 -2.34 -23.91
N GLY A 191 22.04 -2.75 -23.25
CA GLY A 191 22.65 -4.04 -23.51
C GLY A 191 23.97 -4.21 -22.80
N ARG A 192 24.55 -5.40 -23.01
CA ARG A 192 25.85 -5.78 -22.48
C ARG A 192 26.99 -5.33 -23.39
N TYR A 193 28.07 -4.87 -22.77
CA TYR A 193 29.31 -4.46 -23.43
C TYR A 193 30.51 -4.94 -22.58
N ASN A 194 30.61 -6.27 -22.44
CA ASN A 194 31.53 -6.94 -21.52
C ASN A 194 33.03 -6.73 -21.82
N SER A 195 33.38 -6.31 -23.04
CA SER A 195 34.77 -6.11 -23.47
C SER A 195 35.20 -4.65 -23.49
N LEU A 196 34.26 -3.70 -23.31
CA LEU A 196 34.53 -2.26 -23.52
C LEU A 196 35.69 -1.75 -22.66
N VAL A 197 35.71 -2.13 -21.38
CA VAL A 197 36.77 -1.69 -20.45
C VAL A 197 38.14 -2.23 -20.89
N GLU A 198 38.21 -3.45 -21.40
CA GLU A 198 39.45 -4.08 -21.90
C GLU A 198 39.96 -3.40 -23.18
N GLU A 199 39.07 -3.10 -24.12
CA GLU A 199 39.41 -2.42 -25.38
C GLU A 199 39.92 -0.99 -25.17
N LEU A 200 39.50 -0.37 -24.06
CA LEU A 200 39.97 0.93 -23.59
C LEU A 200 41.30 0.83 -22.80
N GLY A 201 41.88 -0.36 -22.66
CA GLY A 201 43.16 -0.59 -21.98
C GLY A 201 43.05 -0.87 -20.48
N GLY A 202 41.83 -1.08 -19.98
CA GLY A 202 41.55 -1.44 -18.59
C GLY A 202 41.52 -2.95 -18.34
N ILE A 203 41.20 -3.32 -17.10
CA ILE A 203 41.03 -4.73 -16.71
C ILE A 203 39.71 -5.25 -17.29
N LYS A 204 39.73 -6.48 -17.82
CA LYS A 204 38.53 -7.16 -18.32
C LYS A 204 37.39 -7.12 -17.29
N THR A 205 36.35 -6.36 -17.60
CA THR A 205 35.23 -6.06 -16.69
C THR A 205 33.92 -6.15 -17.46
N SER A 206 33.05 -7.06 -17.04
CA SER A 206 31.70 -7.18 -17.61
C SER A 206 30.87 -5.95 -17.30
N ALA A 207 30.03 -5.51 -18.24
CA ALA A 207 29.18 -4.35 -18.03
C ALA A 207 27.85 -4.49 -18.78
N ILE A 208 26.79 -3.95 -18.18
CA ILE A 208 25.47 -3.82 -18.77
C ILE A 208 24.86 -2.49 -18.33
N GLY A 209 24.07 -1.90 -19.22
CA GLY A 209 23.13 -0.89 -18.81
C GLY A 209 22.35 -0.33 -19.97
N PHE A 210 21.87 0.90 -19.80
CA PHE A 210 21.03 1.56 -20.79
C PHE A 210 21.29 3.06 -20.78
N ALA A 211 20.99 3.69 -21.91
CA ALA A 211 21.04 5.13 -22.03
C ALA A 211 19.79 5.65 -22.74
N ILE A 212 19.39 6.87 -22.36
CA ILE A 212 18.30 7.60 -22.97
C ILE A 212 18.79 8.99 -23.36
N GLY A 213 18.31 9.51 -24.49
CA GLY A 213 18.59 10.88 -24.90
C GLY A 213 17.52 11.80 -24.32
N ILE A 214 17.91 12.73 -23.47
CA ILE A 214 17.00 13.60 -22.73
C ILE A 214 16.09 14.39 -23.69
N GLU A 215 16.65 15.05 -24.69
CA GLU A 215 15.91 15.90 -25.63
C GLU A 215 14.97 15.09 -26.53
N ARG A 216 15.32 13.83 -26.77
CA ARG A 216 14.47 12.91 -27.51
C ARG A 216 13.25 12.57 -26.67
N GLU A 217 13.43 12.34 -25.38
CA GLU A 217 12.32 12.09 -24.46
C GLU A 217 11.54 13.36 -24.16
N GLU A 218 12.14 14.55 -24.08
CA GLU A 218 11.41 15.82 -23.95
C GLU A 218 10.47 16.07 -25.13
N ASN A 219 10.97 15.97 -26.36
CA ASN A 219 10.15 16.14 -27.57
C ASN A 219 9.04 15.09 -27.68
N LYS A 220 9.31 13.85 -27.24
CA LYS A 220 8.30 12.79 -27.24
C LYS A 220 7.30 12.96 -26.13
N ILE A 221 7.74 13.28 -24.92
CA ILE A 221 6.88 13.64 -23.80
C ILE A 221 6.00 14.79 -24.21
N HIS A 222 6.51 15.80 -24.93
CA HIS A 222 5.75 16.92 -25.47
C HIS A 222 4.74 16.49 -26.57
N ALA A 223 5.15 15.62 -27.51
CA ALA A 223 4.28 15.08 -28.56
C ALA A 223 3.20 14.09 -28.05
N ILE A 224 3.51 13.32 -27.01
CA ILE A 224 2.62 12.40 -26.28
C ILE A 224 1.65 13.19 -25.41
N ASN A 225 2.11 14.33 -24.92
CA ASN A 225 1.34 15.31 -24.20
C ASN A 225 0.41 16.13 -25.11
N LEU A 226 0.45 15.97 -26.43
CA LEU A 226 -0.58 16.50 -27.34
C LEU A 226 -1.69 15.47 -27.54
N SER A 227 -2.49 15.26 -26.49
CA SER A 227 -3.94 15.25 -26.66
C SER A 227 -4.51 16.36 -25.79
N GLU A 228 -4.57 17.57 -26.35
CA GLU A 228 -5.25 18.73 -25.77
C GLU A 228 -6.68 18.37 -25.34
N GLU A 229 -7.35 17.43 -26.01
CA GLU A 229 -8.68 16.90 -25.62
C GLU A 229 -8.76 16.15 -24.28
N ILE A 230 -7.67 15.57 -23.77
CA ILE A 230 -7.66 14.92 -22.43
C ILE A 230 -7.19 15.94 -21.38
N ARG A 231 -6.30 16.85 -21.74
CA ARG A 231 -5.71 17.86 -20.84
C ARG A 231 -6.65 19.00 -20.52
N ASP A 232 -7.52 19.38 -21.45
CA ASP A 232 -8.62 20.31 -21.19
C ASP A 232 -9.81 19.63 -20.49
N ARG A 233 -9.89 18.30 -20.57
CA ARG A 233 -10.96 17.49 -19.95
C ARG A 233 -10.65 17.09 -18.50
N TYR A 234 -9.39 17.11 -18.08
CA TYR A 234 -8.91 16.74 -16.74
C TYR A 234 -7.84 17.71 -16.18
N PRO A 235 -8.22 18.95 -15.80
CA PRO A 235 -7.31 19.95 -15.25
C PRO A 235 -6.65 19.54 -13.92
N GLU A 236 -7.09 18.48 -13.25
CA GLU A 236 -6.50 17.94 -12.02
C GLU A 236 -5.11 17.31 -12.19
N LEU A 237 -4.68 17.04 -13.42
CA LEU A 237 -3.30 16.66 -13.72
C LEU A 237 -2.36 17.88 -13.80
N LYS A 238 -2.88 19.13 -13.75
CA LYS A 238 -2.10 20.38 -13.82
C LYS A 238 -1.43 20.79 -12.51
N THR A 239 -1.76 20.22 -11.36
CA THR A 239 -1.16 20.66 -10.11
C THR A 239 -0.28 19.57 -9.52
N PHE A 240 1.03 19.69 -9.74
CA PHE A 240 1.95 19.44 -8.64
C PHE A 240 1.53 20.43 -7.55
N ILE A 241 0.60 20.00 -6.69
CA ILE A 241 0.20 20.79 -5.55
C ILE A 241 1.48 20.92 -4.73
N GLU A 242 2.02 22.13 -4.65
CA GLU A 242 3.13 22.45 -3.76
C GLU A 242 2.62 22.49 -2.32
N PHE A 243 1.97 21.42 -1.86
CA PHE A 243 1.37 21.34 -0.53
C PHE A 243 2.44 21.54 0.54
N GLU A 244 3.64 21.02 0.28
CA GLU A 244 4.85 21.30 1.07
C GLU A 244 5.17 22.79 1.19
N LYS A 245 4.94 23.61 0.15
CA LYS A 245 5.15 25.06 0.22
C LYS A 245 3.94 25.81 0.79
N TYR A 246 2.73 25.30 0.54
CA TYR A 246 1.48 25.91 0.98
C TYR A 246 1.28 25.78 2.50
N ASP A 247 1.47 24.58 3.03
CA ASP A 247 1.42 24.29 4.47
C ASP A 247 2.54 23.30 4.85
N PRO A 248 3.78 23.81 5.06
CA PRO A 248 4.92 23.00 5.43
C PRO A 248 4.73 22.24 6.75
N GLU A 249 4.02 22.82 7.73
CA GLU A 249 3.83 22.21 9.05
C GLU A 249 2.95 20.95 8.96
N LEU A 250 1.84 21.05 8.22
CA LEU A 250 0.97 19.92 7.97
C LEU A 250 1.65 18.87 7.10
N TRP A 251 2.36 19.28 6.05
CA TRP A 251 3.13 18.39 5.18
C TRP A 251 4.17 17.56 5.96
N ILE A 252 4.97 18.20 6.81
CA ILE A 252 5.97 17.54 7.66
C ILE A 252 5.29 16.52 8.58
N SER A 253 4.16 16.87 9.18
CA SER A 253 3.42 15.98 10.08
C SER A 253 2.89 14.74 9.35
N MET A 254 2.37 14.91 8.12
CA MET A 254 1.93 13.80 7.27
C MET A 254 3.10 12.91 6.84
N CYS A 255 4.25 13.49 6.50
CA CYS A 255 5.46 12.74 6.17
C CYS A 255 5.98 11.93 7.37
N LYS A 256 5.97 12.51 8.58
CA LYS A 256 6.37 11.83 9.82
C LYS A 256 5.43 10.67 10.18
N GLU A 257 4.13 10.80 9.94
CA GLU A 257 3.21 9.68 10.17
C GLU A 257 3.43 8.55 9.14
N LYS A 258 3.68 8.88 7.87
CA LYS A 258 4.09 7.88 6.87
C LYS A 258 5.36 7.15 7.32
N GLU A 259 6.38 7.90 7.76
CA GLU A 259 7.63 7.34 8.29
C GLU A 259 7.39 6.46 9.53
N ARG A 260 6.54 6.89 10.46
CA ARG A 260 6.17 6.08 11.64
C ARG A 260 5.59 4.74 11.22
N GLN A 261 4.63 4.74 10.29
CA GLN A 261 3.99 3.51 9.81
C GLN A 261 4.98 2.59 9.08
N GLU A 262 5.91 3.15 8.32
CA GLU A 262 7.00 2.38 7.72
C GLU A 262 7.92 1.78 8.79
N ASN A 263 8.23 2.52 9.85
CA ASN A 263 9.22 2.12 10.84
C ASN A 263 8.66 1.33 12.04
N HIS A 264 7.34 1.17 12.14
CA HIS A 264 6.67 0.46 13.24
C HIS A 264 6.04 -0.86 12.80
N ILE A 265 6.04 -1.83 13.71
CA ILE A 265 5.25 -3.06 13.59
C ILE A 265 3.89 -2.79 14.24
N GLU A 266 2.86 -2.70 13.40
CA GLU A 266 1.50 -2.34 13.82
C GLU A 266 0.69 -3.59 14.19
N LEU A 267 0.42 -3.77 15.50
CA LEU A 267 -0.32 -4.92 16.04
C LEU A 267 -1.65 -4.51 16.69
N ILE A 268 -2.11 -3.27 16.49
CA ILE A 268 -3.47 -2.88 16.87
C ILE A 268 -4.47 -3.66 16.00
N ALA A 269 -5.28 -4.52 16.62
CA ALA A 269 -6.21 -5.42 15.93
C ALA A 269 -7.23 -4.73 15.01
N SER A 270 -7.54 -3.45 15.26
CA SER A 270 -8.46 -2.65 14.44
C SER A 270 -7.77 -1.86 13.33
N GLU A 271 -6.44 -1.87 13.24
CA GLU A 271 -5.70 -1.17 12.20
C GLU A 271 -5.35 -2.07 11.02
N ASN A 272 -5.19 -1.43 9.87
CA ASN A 272 -4.81 -2.05 8.61
C ASN A 272 -4.37 -0.96 7.62
N TYR A 273 -3.74 -1.37 6.52
CA TYR A 273 -3.33 -0.47 5.44
C TYR A 273 -4.29 -0.57 4.26
N ALA A 274 -4.92 0.57 3.92
CA ALA A 274 -5.72 0.69 2.71
C ALA A 274 -4.83 0.68 1.46
N SER A 275 -5.33 0.20 0.33
CA SER A 275 -4.58 0.25 -0.92
C SER A 275 -4.40 1.68 -1.44
N THR A 276 -3.40 1.88 -2.29
CA THR A 276 -3.17 3.15 -3.00
C THR A 276 -4.37 3.57 -3.83
N TYR A 277 -5.10 2.60 -4.40
CA TYR A 277 -6.36 2.85 -5.12
C TYR A 277 -7.44 3.44 -4.21
N VAL A 278 -7.62 2.89 -3.00
CA VAL A 278 -8.55 3.43 -2.01
C VAL A 278 -8.16 4.86 -1.62
N MET A 279 -6.88 5.09 -1.30
CA MET A 279 -6.38 6.41 -0.92
C MET A 279 -6.56 7.44 -2.04
N HIS A 280 -6.30 7.05 -3.29
CA HIS A 280 -6.50 7.90 -4.47
C HIS A 280 -7.97 8.29 -4.65
N ALA A 281 -8.91 7.34 -4.48
CA ALA A 281 -10.33 7.64 -4.57
C ALA A 281 -10.80 8.62 -3.47
N GLN A 282 -10.26 8.49 -2.25
CA GLN A 282 -10.60 9.39 -1.14
C GLN A 282 -10.11 10.82 -1.37
N GLY A 283 -9.00 11.03 -2.06
CA GLY A 283 -8.44 12.35 -2.38
C GLY A 283 -8.96 12.98 -3.67
N SER A 284 -10.04 12.45 -4.25
CA SER A 284 -10.55 12.89 -5.56
C SER A 284 -11.59 14.02 -5.46
N GLN A 285 -11.96 14.58 -6.60
CA GLN A 285 -12.96 15.63 -6.79
C GLN A 285 -14.36 15.21 -6.33
N LEU A 286 -14.60 13.91 -6.09
CA LEU A 286 -15.82 13.40 -5.49
C LEU A 286 -16.11 14.00 -4.10
N THR A 287 -15.10 14.58 -3.43
CA THR A 287 -15.30 15.36 -2.20
C THR A 287 -16.19 16.59 -2.40
N ASN A 288 -16.29 17.11 -3.63
CA ASN A 288 -17.06 18.32 -3.93
C ASN A 288 -18.54 18.03 -4.20
N LYS A 289 -18.90 16.78 -4.50
CA LYS A 289 -20.26 16.45 -4.93
C LYS A 289 -21.17 16.20 -3.74
N TYR A 290 -22.17 17.08 -3.59
CA TYR A 290 -23.28 16.91 -2.65
C TYR A 290 -24.40 16.09 -3.31
N ALA A 291 -24.76 14.93 -2.75
CA ALA A 291 -25.65 13.94 -3.37
C ALA A 291 -26.70 13.37 -2.39
N GLU A 292 -27.41 14.24 -1.66
CA GLU A 292 -28.48 13.84 -0.73
C GLU A 292 -29.56 12.98 -1.41
N GLY A 293 -30.03 11.96 -0.68
CA GLY A 293 -30.89 10.91 -1.20
C GLY A 293 -30.10 9.64 -1.58
N TYR A 294 -30.70 8.82 -2.43
CA TYR A 294 -30.16 7.53 -2.89
C TYR A 294 -30.10 7.48 -4.42
N PRO A 295 -29.36 6.54 -5.03
CA PRO A 295 -29.29 6.43 -6.49
C PRO A 295 -30.66 6.46 -7.17
N GLY A 296 -30.82 7.33 -8.18
CA GLY A 296 -32.09 7.55 -8.89
C GLY A 296 -33.17 8.33 -8.12
N LYS A 297 -32.95 8.67 -6.83
CA LYS A 297 -33.86 9.44 -5.97
C LYS A 297 -33.07 10.49 -5.17
N ARG A 298 -32.43 11.41 -5.89
CA ARG A 298 -31.62 12.49 -5.32
C ARG A 298 -32.42 13.77 -5.14
N TYR A 299 -32.05 14.56 -4.15
CA TYR A 299 -32.61 15.90 -3.90
C TYR A 299 -32.02 16.97 -4.83
N TYR A 300 -30.79 16.75 -5.32
CA TYR A 300 -30.08 17.66 -6.23
C TYR A 300 -29.73 16.98 -7.55
N GLY A 301 -29.63 17.77 -8.62
CA GLY A 301 -29.20 17.31 -9.95
C GLY A 301 -27.70 17.07 -10.09
N GLY A 302 -27.27 16.57 -11.25
CA GLY A 302 -25.86 16.31 -11.59
C GLY A 302 -25.26 15.11 -10.84
N CYS A 303 -26.07 14.08 -10.57
CA CYS A 303 -25.69 12.91 -9.79
C CYS A 303 -25.46 11.65 -10.64
N GLU A 304 -25.53 11.75 -11.96
CA GLU A 304 -25.48 10.64 -12.91
C GLU A 304 -24.25 9.73 -12.74
N HIS A 305 -23.10 10.31 -12.38
CA HIS A 305 -21.86 9.54 -12.18
C HIS A 305 -21.70 9.03 -10.74
N VAL A 306 -22.13 9.80 -9.75
CA VAL A 306 -22.06 9.38 -8.33
C VAL A 306 -23.08 8.29 -8.01
N ASP A 307 -24.21 8.26 -8.73
CA ASP A 307 -25.18 7.17 -8.65
C ASP A 307 -24.57 5.84 -9.12
N VAL A 308 -23.80 5.86 -10.22
CA VAL A 308 -23.06 4.67 -10.69
C VAL A 308 -22.04 4.20 -9.65
N ILE A 309 -21.30 5.12 -9.04
CA ILE A 309 -20.31 4.81 -8.00
C ILE A 309 -20.96 4.17 -6.78
N GLU A 310 -22.06 4.76 -6.28
CA GLU A 310 -22.77 4.24 -5.13
C GLU A 310 -23.43 2.89 -5.42
N GLN A 311 -24.04 2.74 -6.60
CA GLN A 311 -24.62 1.46 -7.01
C GLN A 311 -23.56 0.35 -7.12
N LEU A 312 -22.39 0.65 -7.67
CA LEU A 312 -21.26 -0.30 -7.68
C LEU A 312 -20.83 -0.72 -6.28
N ALA A 313 -20.80 0.20 -5.32
CA ALA A 313 -20.49 -0.12 -3.93
C ALA A 313 -21.57 -1.03 -3.31
N ILE A 314 -22.84 -0.72 -3.53
CA ILE A 314 -23.99 -1.50 -3.05
C ILE A 314 -23.95 -2.93 -3.61
N ASP A 315 -23.82 -3.06 -4.93
CA ASP A 315 -23.83 -4.37 -5.61
C ASP A 315 -22.66 -5.25 -5.17
N ARG A 316 -21.47 -4.66 -5.03
CA ARG A 316 -20.29 -5.39 -4.54
C ARG A 316 -20.45 -5.81 -3.09
N ALA A 317 -20.99 -4.95 -2.21
CA ALA A 317 -21.25 -5.30 -0.82
C ALA A 317 -22.27 -6.45 -0.70
N LYS A 318 -23.38 -6.37 -1.45
CA LYS A 318 -24.39 -7.43 -1.53
C LYS A 318 -23.78 -8.75 -1.96
N LYS A 319 -22.99 -8.74 -3.04
CA LYS A 319 -22.28 -9.93 -3.54
C LYS A 319 -21.30 -10.50 -2.51
N LEU A 320 -20.51 -9.64 -1.87
CA LEU A 320 -19.46 -10.04 -0.94
C LEU A 320 -20.00 -10.75 0.31
N PHE A 321 -21.14 -10.28 0.83
CA PHE A 321 -21.73 -10.80 2.07
C PHE A 321 -22.95 -11.71 1.85
N ASN A 322 -23.31 -12.00 0.59
CA ASN A 322 -24.52 -12.74 0.22
C ASN A 322 -25.81 -12.09 0.77
N ALA A 323 -25.87 -10.76 0.73
CA ALA A 323 -26.99 -9.95 1.19
C ALA A 323 -27.87 -9.50 0.01
N ASP A 324 -29.16 -9.29 0.25
CA ASP A 324 -30.06 -8.70 -0.76
C ASP A 324 -30.29 -7.18 -0.55
N TYR A 325 -29.85 -6.65 0.60
CA TYR A 325 -29.84 -5.22 0.93
C TYR A 325 -28.47 -4.77 1.44
N ALA A 326 -28.04 -3.59 1.01
CA ALA A 326 -26.86 -2.92 1.53
C ALA A 326 -27.04 -1.40 1.49
N ASN A 327 -26.71 -0.72 2.61
CA ASN A 327 -26.56 0.73 2.65
C ASN A 327 -25.10 1.09 2.96
N VAL A 328 -24.47 1.78 2.01
CA VAL A 328 -23.04 2.13 2.00
C VAL A 328 -22.77 3.58 2.42
N GLN A 329 -23.79 4.34 2.81
CA GLN A 329 -23.65 5.74 3.19
C GLN A 329 -23.15 6.03 4.61
N PRO A 330 -23.24 5.14 5.63
CA PRO A 330 -22.75 5.48 6.96
C PRO A 330 -21.28 5.92 6.96
N HIS A 331 -20.95 7.06 7.59
CA HIS A 331 -19.57 7.56 7.60
C HIS A 331 -18.66 6.77 8.55
N SER A 332 -19.24 5.98 9.46
CA SER A 332 -18.52 5.11 10.38
C SER A 332 -19.38 3.93 10.85
N GLY A 333 -18.76 2.91 11.46
CA GLY A 333 -19.48 1.80 12.08
C GLY A 333 -20.39 2.25 13.24
N SER A 334 -19.97 3.26 14.00
CA SER A 334 -20.81 3.82 15.08
C SER A 334 -22.08 4.46 14.56
N GLN A 335 -22.02 5.13 13.39
CA GLN A 335 -23.20 5.70 12.73
C GLN A 335 -24.06 4.63 12.07
N ALA A 336 -23.47 3.55 11.54
CA ALA A 336 -24.22 2.39 11.08
C ALA A 336 -25.06 1.79 12.23
N ASN A 337 -24.44 1.57 13.39
CA ASN A 337 -25.15 1.11 14.59
C ASN A 337 -26.22 2.13 15.03
N PHE A 338 -25.90 3.43 15.07
CA PHE A 338 -26.87 4.46 15.42
C PHE A 338 -28.11 4.45 14.51
N ALA A 339 -27.93 4.37 13.19
CA ALA A 339 -29.03 4.32 12.24
C ALA A 339 -29.90 3.07 12.43
N VAL A 340 -29.30 1.90 12.69
CA VAL A 340 -30.07 0.68 12.95
C VAL A 340 -30.87 0.79 14.26
N TYR A 341 -30.30 1.38 15.30
CA TYR A 341 -30.98 1.54 16.58
C TYR A 341 -32.14 2.53 16.46
N THR A 342 -31.92 3.68 15.82
CA THR A 342 -32.97 4.67 15.56
C THR A 342 -34.08 4.13 14.65
N ALA A 343 -33.73 3.30 13.66
CA ALA A 343 -34.72 2.65 12.81
C ALA A 343 -35.60 1.65 13.57
N LEU A 344 -35.03 0.87 14.51
CA LEU A 344 -35.71 -0.30 15.07
C LEU A 344 -36.23 -0.10 16.50
N LEU A 345 -35.73 0.88 17.22
CA LEU A 345 -35.99 1.09 18.65
C LEU A 345 -36.56 2.47 18.94
N LYS A 346 -37.21 2.59 20.09
CA LYS A 346 -37.59 3.86 20.71
C LYS A 346 -36.68 4.15 21.92
N PRO A 347 -36.39 5.43 22.24
CA PRO A 347 -35.70 5.75 23.48
C PRO A 347 -36.38 5.10 24.69
N GLY A 348 -35.58 4.54 25.60
CA GLY A 348 -36.03 3.80 26.77
C GLY A 348 -36.27 2.31 26.55
N ASP A 349 -36.27 1.82 25.31
CA ASP A 349 -36.26 0.37 25.02
C ASP A 349 -35.05 -0.32 25.63
N ILE A 350 -35.17 -1.61 25.91
CA ILE A 350 -34.10 -2.42 26.52
C ILE A 350 -33.23 -3.04 25.42
N ILE A 351 -31.91 -2.90 25.55
CA ILE A 351 -30.92 -3.56 24.70
C ILE A 351 -30.07 -4.54 25.51
N LEU A 352 -29.65 -5.64 24.88
CA LEU A 352 -28.80 -6.67 25.48
C LEU A 352 -27.51 -6.83 24.67
N GLY A 353 -26.38 -6.31 25.19
CA GLY A 353 -25.09 -6.31 24.50
C GLY A 353 -23.95 -6.95 25.30
N LEU A 354 -22.84 -7.27 24.63
CA LEU A 354 -21.64 -7.77 25.32
C LEU A 354 -21.04 -6.66 26.19
N LYS A 355 -20.74 -6.98 27.45
CA LYS A 355 -20.11 -6.06 28.41
C LYS A 355 -18.78 -5.54 27.86
N LEU A 356 -18.54 -4.23 27.97
CA LEU A 356 -17.34 -3.57 27.43
C LEU A 356 -16.04 -4.20 27.95
N SER A 357 -15.95 -4.48 29.25
CA SER A 357 -14.76 -5.11 29.84
C SER A 357 -14.58 -6.59 29.45
N HIS A 358 -15.59 -7.23 28.86
CA HIS A 358 -15.54 -8.62 28.35
C HIS A 358 -15.42 -8.64 26.82
N GLY A 359 -15.05 -7.51 26.20
CA GLY A 359 -14.75 -7.42 24.77
C GLY A 359 -15.85 -6.80 23.91
N GLY A 360 -16.91 -6.24 24.50
CA GLY A 360 -17.92 -5.46 23.78
C GLY A 360 -17.37 -4.17 23.16
N HIS A 361 -18.22 -3.47 22.41
CA HIS A 361 -17.90 -2.13 21.87
C HIS A 361 -18.73 -1.05 22.57
N LEU A 362 -18.26 0.20 22.55
CA LEU A 362 -18.96 1.34 23.16
C LEU A 362 -20.40 1.50 22.67
N THR A 363 -20.66 1.20 21.40
CA THR A 363 -21.99 1.32 20.78
C THR A 363 -22.95 0.21 21.17
N HIS A 364 -22.50 -0.77 21.96
CA HIS A 364 -23.32 -1.91 22.39
C HIS A 364 -23.94 -1.69 23.78
N GLY A 365 -24.02 -0.43 24.24
CA GLY A 365 -24.65 -0.05 25.51
C GLY A 365 -23.71 0.58 26.55
N ALA A 366 -22.56 1.13 26.18
CA ALA A 366 -21.74 1.85 27.15
C ALA A 366 -22.45 3.16 27.58
N SER A 367 -22.46 3.45 28.88
CA SER A 367 -23.17 4.61 29.47
C SER A 367 -22.79 5.97 28.88
N VAL A 368 -21.54 6.11 28.42
CA VAL A 368 -21.02 7.34 27.81
C VAL A 368 -21.43 7.51 26.34
N ASN A 369 -21.87 6.45 25.68
CA ASN A 369 -22.24 6.42 24.26
C ASN A 369 -23.75 6.67 24.08
N PHE A 370 -24.20 7.04 22.86
CA PHE A 370 -25.63 7.20 22.55
C PHE A 370 -26.45 5.97 22.97
N SER A 371 -25.90 4.77 22.77
CA SER A 371 -26.57 3.50 23.08
C SER A 371 -26.89 3.36 24.57
N GLY A 372 -25.99 3.77 25.47
CA GLY A 372 -26.25 3.77 26.91
C GLY A 372 -26.99 5.01 27.42
N LYS A 373 -26.99 6.12 26.66
CA LYS A 373 -27.75 7.34 27.01
C LYS A 373 -29.23 7.24 26.66
N LEU A 374 -29.54 6.62 25.51
CA LEU A 374 -30.91 6.59 24.96
C LEU A 374 -31.69 5.34 25.34
N TYR A 375 -31.03 4.22 25.64
CA TYR A 375 -31.66 2.93 25.87
C TYR A 375 -31.32 2.37 27.25
N LYS A 376 -32.17 1.47 27.75
CA LYS A 376 -31.91 0.73 28.99
C LYS A 376 -30.98 -0.44 28.67
N VAL A 377 -29.82 -0.49 29.31
CA VAL A 377 -28.80 -1.47 28.95
C VAL A 377 -28.80 -2.64 29.93
N VAL A 378 -28.87 -3.85 29.38
CA VAL A 378 -28.51 -5.10 30.06
C VAL A 378 -27.29 -5.65 29.33
N THR A 379 -26.34 -6.24 30.08
CA THR A 379 -25.12 -6.79 29.49
C THR A 379 -24.98 -8.27 29.79
N TYR A 380 -24.51 -9.03 28.81
CA TYR A 380 -23.99 -10.39 29.01
C TYR A 380 -22.46 -10.41 28.94
N GLY A 381 -21.84 -11.50 29.38
CA GLY A 381 -20.41 -11.67 29.41
C GLY A 381 -19.89 -12.96 28.75
N VAL A 382 -18.62 -13.21 29.03
CA VAL A 382 -17.95 -14.47 28.75
C VAL A 382 -17.89 -15.32 30.03
N ASP A 383 -17.80 -16.64 29.89
CA ASP A 383 -17.58 -17.58 30.98
C ASP A 383 -16.11 -17.59 31.44
N GLN A 384 -15.81 -18.43 32.44
CA GLN A 384 -14.45 -18.61 32.99
C GLN A 384 -13.43 -19.13 31.97
N TYR A 385 -13.89 -19.70 30.84
CA TYR A 385 -13.04 -20.16 29.74
C TYR A 385 -12.91 -19.10 28.65
N GLY A 386 -13.46 -17.90 28.86
CA GLY A 386 -13.42 -16.80 27.91
C GLY A 386 -14.34 -16.98 26.70
N ASN A 387 -15.34 -17.87 26.76
CA ASN A 387 -16.35 -18.05 25.71
C ASN A 387 -17.62 -17.27 26.03
N ILE A 388 -18.33 -16.75 25.01
CA ILE A 388 -19.62 -16.08 25.22
C ILE A 388 -20.60 -17.01 25.95
N ASN A 389 -21.21 -16.51 27.04
CA ASN A 389 -22.12 -17.30 27.86
C ASN A 389 -23.56 -17.25 27.32
N TYR A 390 -23.89 -18.12 26.35
CA TYR A 390 -25.23 -18.16 25.76
C TYR A 390 -26.35 -18.53 26.74
N LYS A 391 -26.03 -19.23 27.84
CA LYS A 391 -27.01 -19.52 28.90
C LYS A 391 -27.40 -18.25 29.64
N GLU A 392 -26.41 -17.39 29.93
CA GLU A 392 -26.65 -16.07 30.52
C GLU A 392 -27.47 -15.19 29.57
N ILE A 393 -27.13 -15.16 28.28
CA ILE A 393 -27.93 -14.42 27.27
C ILE A 393 -29.39 -14.85 27.32
N HIS A 394 -29.66 -16.16 27.32
CA HIS A 394 -31.01 -16.71 27.38
C HIS A 394 -31.76 -16.32 28.65
N GLN A 395 -31.12 -16.45 29.82
CA GLN A 395 -31.70 -16.08 31.12
C GLN A 395 -32.03 -14.58 31.19
N LEU A 396 -31.09 -13.73 30.77
CA LEU A 396 -31.28 -12.27 30.73
C LEU A 396 -32.37 -11.87 29.73
N ALA A 397 -32.39 -12.49 28.55
CA ALA A 397 -33.42 -12.24 27.54
C ALA A 397 -34.82 -12.57 28.07
N LYS A 398 -35.00 -13.73 28.73
CA LYS A 398 -36.28 -14.10 29.36
C LYS A 398 -36.71 -13.13 30.44
N LYS A 399 -35.77 -12.72 31.30
CA LYS A 399 -36.04 -11.85 32.45
C LYS A 399 -36.37 -10.42 32.05
N TYR A 400 -35.59 -9.84 31.13
CA TYR A 400 -35.65 -8.41 30.81
C TYR A 400 -36.39 -8.12 29.50
N ARG A 401 -36.67 -9.15 28.66
CA ARG A 401 -37.38 -9.01 27.38
C ARG A 401 -36.84 -7.86 26.53
N PRO A 402 -35.54 -7.87 26.17
CA PRO A 402 -34.93 -6.80 25.38
C PRO A 402 -35.63 -6.65 24.03
N LYS A 403 -35.65 -5.44 23.48
CA LYS A 403 -36.09 -5.20 22.09
C LYS A 403 -35.00 -5.51 21.07
N MET A 404 -33.74 -5.55 21.52
CA MET A 404 -32.61 -5.87 20.66
C MET A 404 -31.52 -6.62 21.44
N ILE A 405 -31.01 -7.69 20.83
CA ILE A 405 -29.82 -8.43 21.24
C ILE A 405 -28.70 -8.11 20.25
N ILE A 406 -27.52 -7.76 20.76
CA ILE A 406 -26.35 -7.41 19.95
C ILE A 406 -25.31 -8.53 20.00
N GLY A 407 -24.98 -9.07 18.84
CA GLY A 407 -24.01 -10.16 18.65
C GLY A 407 -22.68 -9.71 18.06
N GLY A 408 -22.07 -8.64 18.56
CA GLY A 408 -20.80 -8.11 18.05
C GLY A 408 -19.75 -7.91 19.13
N PHE A 409 -18.48 -7.77 18.74
CA PHE A 409 -17.37 -7.61 19.67
C PHE A 409 -16.22 -6.76 19.10
N SER A 410 -15.40 -6.23 20.01
CA SER A 410 -14.12 -5.59 19.71
C SER A 410 -12.91 -6.40 20.20
N ALA A 411 -13.02 -7.09 21.34
CA ALA A 411 -11.89 -7.81 21.94
C ALA A 411 -12.32 -9.21 22.41
N TYR A 412 -12.60 -10.09 21.45
CA TYR A 412 -12.96 -11.49 21.67
C TYR A 412 -12.29 -12.36 20.60
N SER A 413 -11.56 -13.40 21.01
CA SER A 413 -10.79 -14.29 20.13
C SER A 413 -11.55 -15.55 19.70
N GLY A 414 -12.73 -15.80 20.29
CA GLY A 414 -13.54 -16.98 20.03
C GLY A 414 -14.42 -16.89 18.78
N ILE A 415 -15.26 -17.91 18.63
CA ILE A 415 -16.30 -17.97 17.59
C ILE A 415 -17.65 -17.54 18.20
N CYS A 416 -18.40 -16.71 17.48
CA CYS A 416 -19.77 -16.36 17.84
C CYS A 416 -20.76 -17.33 17.19
N ASP A 417 -21.69 -17.84 17.99
CA ASP A 417 -22.82 -18.66 17.56
C ASP A 417 -24.05 -17.75 17.42
N TRP A 418 -24.15 -17.12 16.24
CA TRP A 418 -25.26 -16.22 15.94
C TRP A 418 -26.56 -16.94 15.65
N CYS A 419 -26.51 -18.23 15.27
CA CYS A 419 -27.70 -19.07 15.14
C CYS A 419 -28.36 -19.22 16.52
N LYS A 420 -27.58 -19.53 17.55
CA LYS A 420 -28.12 -19.60 18.92
C LYS A 420 -28.60 -18.25 19.45
N MET A 421 -27.92 -17.16 19.11
CA MET A 421 -28.43 -15.81 19.46
C MET A 421 -29.75 -15.50 18.75
N ARG A 422 -29.94 -15.97 17.51
CA ARG A 422 -31.19 -15.85 16.76
C ARG A 422 -32.33 -16.58 17.47
N ASP A 423 -32.12 -17.84 17.84
CA ASP A 423 -33.12 -18.64 18.56
C ASP A 423 -33.60 -17.93 19.84
N ILE A 424 -32.66 -17.36 20.60
CA ILE A 424 -32.97 -16.60 21.82
C ILE A 424 -33.75 -15.32 21.48
N ALA A 425 -33.35 -14.59 20.44
CA ALA A 425 -34.02 -13.36 20.02
C ALA A 425 -35.46 -13.64 19.58
N ASP A 426 -35.70 -14.72 18.83
CA ASP A 426 -37.04 -15.18 18.43
C ASP A 426 -37.92 -15.48 19.62
N GLU A 427 -37.42 -16.23 20.60
CA GLU A 427 -38.20 -16.63 21.78
C GLU A 427 -38.75 -15.43 22.57
N VAL A 428 -38.04 -14.29 22.54
CA VAL A 428 -38.45 -13.07 23.25
C VAL A 428 -38.96 -11.96 22.35
N ASN A 429 -39.10 -12.21 21.05
CA ASN A 429 -39.50 -11.24 20.02
C ASN A 429 -38.61 -9.98 20.02
N ALA A 430 -37.29 -10.19 20.00
CA ALA A 430 -36.27 -9.16 19.89
C ALA A 430 -35.62 -9.14 18.50
N TYR A 431 -35.10 -7.97 18.10
CA TYR A 431 -34.18 -7.91 16.98
C TYR A 431 -32.81 -8.51 17.37
N LEU A 432 -32.17 -9.18 16.43
CA LEU A 432 -30.77 -9.60 16.49
C LEU A 432 -30.00 -8.74 15.52
N ILE A 433 -29.08 -7.93 16.05
CA ILE A 433 -28.15 -7.13 15.25
C ILE A 433 -26.74 -7.67 15.48
N VAL A 434 -26.03 -7.94 14.40
CA VAL A 434 -24.66 -8.47 14.47
C VAL A 434 -23.69 -7.45 13.90
N ASP A 435 -22.79 -6.96 14.75
CA ASP A 435 -21.71 -6.06 14.35
C ASP A 435 -20.45 -6.86 14.04
N ILE A 436 -20.15 -7.06 12.75
CA ILE A 436 -19.01 -7.85 12.28
C ILE A 436 -17.74 -7.01 12.07
N SER A 437 -17.69 -5.75 12.52
CA SER A 437 -16.62 -4.80 12.19
C SER A 437 -15.20 -5.37 12.25
N HIS A 438 -14.92 -6.19 13.26
CA HIS A 438 -13.60 -6.80 13.48
C HIS A 438 -13.34 -8.01 12.58
N VAL A 439 -14.37 -8.76 12.18
CA VAL A 439 -14.25 -10.00 11.40
C VAL A 439 -14.79 -9.88 9.97
N ALA A 440 -15.14 -8.68 9.52
CA ALA A 440 -15.77 -8.45 8.22
C ALA A 440 -15.02 -9.07 7.05
N GLY A 441 -13.69 -8.95 6.99
CA GLY A 441 -12.87 -9.60 5.95
C GLY A 441 -12.90 -11.12 6.03
N LEU A 442 -12.93 -11.69 7.24
CA LEU A 442 -13.02 -13.13 7.46
C LEU A 442 -14.41 -13.67 7.10
N VAL A 443 -15.48 -12.93 7.41
CA VAL A 443 -16.85 -13.24 7.02
C VAL A 443 -16.99 -13.22 5.49
N ALA A 444 -16.52 -12.15 4.85
CA ALA A 444 -16.53 -11.99 3.40
C ALA A 444 -15.84 -13.15 2.65
N THR A 445 -14.83 -13.76 3.26
CA THR A 445 -14.05 -14.87 2.67
C THR A 445 -14.48 -16.25 3.17
N GLN A 446 -15.53 -16.32 3.99
CA GLN A 446 -16.09 -17.54 4.60
C GLN A 446 -15.09 -18.28 5.50
N LEU A 447 -14.14 -17.54 6.10
CA LEU A 447 -13.16 -18.06 7.07
C LEU A 447 -13.60 -17.86 8.53
N TYR A 448 -14.73 -17.18 8.73
CA TYR A 448 -15.45 -17.04 9.99
C TYR A 448 -16.94 -17.24 9.67
N PRO A 449 -17.80 -17.64 10.64
CA PRO A 449 -19.24 -17.75 10.39
C PRO A 449 -19.81 -16.50 9.71
N ASN A 450 -20.86 -16.64 8.90
CA ASN A 450 -21.55 -15.51 8.29
C ASN A 450 -22.89 -15.28 9.00
N PRO A 451 -23.14 -14.10 9.60
CA PRO A 451 -24.39 -13.85 10.31
C PRO A 451 -25.57 -13.51 9.41
N ILE A 452 -25.37 -13.31 8.11
CA ILE A 452 -26.40 -12.72 7.23
C ILE A 452 -27.70 -13.52 7.16
N GLU A 453 -27.65 -14.84 7.40
CA GLU A 453 -28.82 -15.72 7.41
C GLU A 453 -29.53 -15.76 8.78
N HIS A 454 -28.90 -15.24 9.83
CA HIS A 454 -29.40 -15.31 11.21
C HIS A 454 -29.77 -13.93 11.76
N ALA A 455 -28.96 -12.91 11.49
CA ALA A 455 -29.21 -11.56 11.96
C ALA A 455 -30.35 -10.90 11.18
N HIS A 456 -31.15 -10.06 11.85
CA HIS A 456 -32.10 -9.20 11.14
C HIS A 456 -31.36 -8.08 10.39
N VAL A 457 -30.28 -7.58 10.99
CA VAL A 457 -29.39 -6.60 10.36
C VAL A 457 -27.96 -6.92 10.77
N VAL A 458 -27.05 -6.81 9.82
CA VAL A 458 -25.60 -6.89 10.05
C VAL A 458 -25.01 -5.50 9.84
N THR A 459 -24.20 -5.04 10.79
CA THR A 459 -23.47 -3.78 10.67
C THR A 459 -21.97 -4.06 10.62
N SER A 460 -21.22 -3.16 9.97
CA SER A 460 -19.77 -3.28 9.92
C SER A 460 -19.11 -1.92 9.70
N THR A 461 -17.83 -1.85 10.05
CA THR A 461 -16.90 -0.92 9.43
C THR A 461 -16.38 -1.42 8.09
N THR A 462 -15.90 -0.51 7.24
CA THR A 462 -15.25 -0.86 5.95
C THR A 462 -13.73 -0.90 6.01
N HIS A 463 -13.12 -0.47 7.11
CA HIS A 463 -11.69 -0.62 7.42
C HIS A 463 -11.47 -1.93 8.23
N LYS A 464 -10.43 -1.98 9.08
CA LYS A 464 -10.02 -3.18 9.85
C LYS A 464 -9.70 -4.35 8.91
N THR A 465 -10.21 -5.54 9.17
CA THR A 465 -9.96 -6.74 8.35
C THR A 465 -10.47 -6.63 6.91
N LEU A 466 -11.38 -5.69 6.60
CA LEU A 466 -11.82 -5.44 5.23
C LEU A 466 -10.86 -4.55 4.42
N ALA A 467 -9.86 -3.94 5.08
CA ALA A 467 -8.78 -3.15 4.46
C ALA A 467 -9.23 -1.97 3.57
N GLY A 468 -10.48 -1.51 3.69
CA GLY A 468 -11.00 -0.36 2.95
C GLY A 468 -10.86 0.97 3.70
N PRO A 469 -11.52 2.04 3.19
CA PRO A 469 -11.46 3.35 3.83
C PRO A 469 -12.24 3.36 5.15
N ARG A 470 -12.04 4.39 5.97
CA ARG A 470 -12.92 4.66 7.11
C ARG A 470 -14.34 4.85 6.63
N GLY A 471 -15.28 4.16 7.27
CA GLY A 471 -16.67 4.07 6.79
C GLY A 471 -17.46 3.02 7.57
N GLY A 472 -18.78 3.07 7.43
CA GLY A 472 -19.71 2.06 7.91
C GLY A 472 -20.51 1.41 6.78
N LEU A 473 -21.16 0.29 7.11
CA LEU A 473 -21.94 -0.55 6.21
C LEU A 473 -23.11 -1.15 7.01
N ILE A 474 -24.30 -1.14 6.42
CA ILE A 474 -25.49 -1.85 6.92
C ILE A 474 -25.88 -2.88 5.86
N LEU A 475 -26.11 -4.11 6.27
CA LEU A 475 -26.51 -5.24 5.42
C LEU A 475 -27.72 -5.91 6.02
N ALA A 476 -28.58 -6.46 5.18
CA ALA A 476 -29.70 -7.29 5.59
C ALA A 476 -30.05 -8.29 4.50
N LYS A 477 -30.84 -9.30 4.89
CA LYS A 477 -31.35 -10.31 3.97
C LYS A 477 -32.77 -10.71 4.37
N ASN A 478 -33.60 -11.06 3.38
CA ASN A 478 -34.97 -11.53 3.55
C ASN A 478 -35.94 -10.52 4.21
N GLY A 479 -35.61 -9.23 4.21
CA GLY A 479 -36.51 -8.15 4.59
C GLY A 479 -37.36 -7.67 3.43
N ASP A 480 -38.48 -7.02 3.74
CA ASP A 480 -39.33 -6.38 2.74
C ASP A 480 -38.88 -4.94 2.45
N ASN A 481 -39.44 -4.33 1.40
CA ASN A 481 -39.13 -2.94 1.04
C ASN A 481 -39.48 -1.96 2.18
N THR A 482 -40.49 -2.26 3.00
CA THR A 482 -40.85 -1.44 4.15
C THR A 482 -39.72 -1.39 5.18
N PHE A 483 -39.15 -2.55 5.51
CA PHE A 483 -38.04 -2.69 6.43
C PHE A 483 -36.76 -2.03 5.88
N TYR A 484 -36.43 -2.25 4.61
CA TYR A 484 -35.26 -1.65 3.98
C TYR A 484 -35.35 -0.12 3.88
N ASN A 485 -36.50 0.40 3.44
CA ASN A 485 -36.72 1.84 3.43
C ASN A 485 -36.63 2.45 4.84
N LYS A 486 -37.01 1.71 5.89
CA LYS A 486 -36.89 2.18 7.28
C LYS A 486 -35.42 2.36 7.70
N LEU A 487 -34.55 1.45 7.28
CA LEU A 487 -33.11 1.54 7.52
C LEU A 487 -32.50 2.72 6.73
N ASP A 488 -32.86 2.84 5.44
CA ASP A 488 -32.40 3.95 4.59
C ASP A 488 -32.83 5.31 5.15
N LEU A 489 -34.10 5.47 5.53
CA LEU A 489 -34.63 6.71 6.11
C LEU A 489 -33.94 7.09 7.43
N SER A 490 -33.50 6.10 8.20
CA SER A 490 -32.77 6.37 9.44
C SER A 490 -31.31 6.80 9.20
N VAL A 491 -30.71 6.44 8.06
CA VAL A 491 -29.41 6.99 7.66
C VAL A 491 -29.62 8.40 7.12
N PHE A 492 -30.43 8.54 6.08
CA PHE A 492 -30.80 9.83 5.48
C PHE A 492 -32.30 9.85 5.19
N PRO A 493 -33.04 10.88 5.64
CA PRO A 493 -32.58 12.12 6.28
C PRO A 493 -32.39 12.00 7.82
N GLY A 494 -32.48 10.80 8.39
CA GLY A 494 -32.54 10.62 9.85
C GLY A 494 -31.29 11.03 10.63
N GLY A 495 -30.12 10.51 10.27
CA GLY A 495 -28.88 10.66 11.06
C GLY A 495 -27.72 11.35 10.33
N GLN A 496 -27.83 11.55 9.01
CA GLN A 496 -26.80 12.14 8.16
C GLN A 496 -27.46 13.07 7.12
N GLY A 497 -26.66 13.99 6.57
CA GLY A 497 -26.99 14.78 5.37
C GLY A 497 -26.39 14.15 4.11
N GLY A 498 -25.66 14.93 3.32
CA GLY A 498 -25.00 14.45 2.09
C GLY A 498 -24.00 13.29 2.30
N PRO A 499 -24.05 12.23 1.45
CA PRO A 499 -23.10 11.12 1.53
C PRO A 499 -21.69 11.52 1.10
N LEU A 500 -20.67 10.92 1.72
CA LEU A 500 -19.26 11.13 1.37
C LEU A 500 -18.88 10.32 0.12
N MET A 501 -19.15 10.86 -1.08
CA MET A 501 -18.99 10.14 -2.35
C MET A 501 -17.56 9.64 -2.62
N HIS A 502 -16.54 10.39 -2.22
CA HIS A 502 -15.13 9.98 -2.28
C HIS A 502 -14.83 8.77 -1.39
N VAL A 503 -15.46 8.68 -0.20
CA VAL A 503 -15.37 7.51 0.67
C VAL A 503 -16.14 6.33 0.08
N ILE A 504 -17.34 6.53 -0.47
CA ILE A 504 -18.12 5.48 -1.13
C ILE A 504 -17.36 4.89 -2.32
N ALA A 505 -16.68 5.72 -3.11
CA ALA A 505 -15.77 5.24 -4.16
C ALA A 505 -14.64 4.37 -3.59
N GLY A 506 -14.01 4.80 -2.50
CA GLY A 506 -13.02 3.98 -1.79
C GLY A 506 -13.60 2.65 -1.27
N LYS A 507 -14.84 2.64 -0.76
CA LYS A 507 -15.55 1.42 -0.36
C LYS A 507 -15.76 0.49 -1.55
N ALA A 508 -16.18 1.03 -2.70
CA ALA A 508 -16.38 0.26 -3.92
C ALA A 508 -15.09 -0.45 -4.36
N ILE A 509 -13.93 0.23 -4.27
CA ILE A 509 -12.61 -0.35 -4.57
C ILE A 509 -12.29 -1.46 -3.56
N ALA A 510 -12.41 -1.20 -2.26
CA ALA A 510 -12.13 -2.19 -1.23
C ALA A 510 -13.00 -3.45 -1.37
N PHE A 511 -14.28 -3.30 -1.71
CA PHE A 511 -15.16 -4.45 -1.95
C PHE A 511 -14.77 -5.21 -3.22
N LYS A 512 -14.25 -4.53 -4.24
CA LYS A 512 -13.71 -5.20 -5.43
C LYS A 512 -12.48 -6.03 -5.07
N GLU A 513 -11.52 -5.44 -4.36
CA GLU A 513 -10.33 -6.15 -3.86
C GLU A 513 -10.74 -7.35 -3.00
N ALA A 514 -11.74 -7.19 -2.13
CA ALA A 514 -12.24 -8.28 -1.28
C ALA A 514 -12.94 -9.42 -2.05
N LEU A 515 -13.41 -9.17 -3.27
CA LEU A 515 -13.96 -10.19 -4.16
C LEU A 515 -12.88 -10.97 -4.93
N GLU A 516 -11.63 -10.51 -4.92
CA GLU A 516 -10.53 -11.16 -5.63
C GLU A 516 -9.96 -12.35 -4.82
N PRO A 517 -9.46 -13.41 -5.50
CA PRO A 517 -8.96 -14.61 -4.81
C PRO A 517 -7.83 -14.33 -3.81
N ASP A 518 -6.94 -13.41 -4.13
CA ASP A 518 -5.78 -13.05 -3.31
C ASP A 518 -6.19 -12.49 -1.94
N PHE A 519 -7.36 -11.84 -1.85
CA PHE A 519 -7.88 -11.37 -0.57
C PHE A 519 -8.21 -12.54 0.37
N LYS A 520 -8.70 -13.67 -0.16
CA LYS A 520 -8.94 -14.88 0.66
C LYS A 520 -7.63 -15.48 1.18
N GLU A 521 -6.57 -15.49 0.37
CA GLU A 521 -5.25 -15.93 0.83
C GLU A 521 -4.67 -15.00 1.89
N TYR A 522 -4.83 -13.69 1.72
CA TYR A 522 -4.50 -12.69 2.73
C TYR A 522 -5.22 -12.95 4.07
N GLN A 523 -6.53 -13.20 4.05
CA GLN A 523 -7.30 -13.51 5.26
C GLN A 523 -6.89 -14.84 5.91
N LYS A 524 -6.55 -15.87 5.13
CA LYS A 524 -5.99 -17.13 5.68
C LYS A 524 -4.66 -16.86 6.40
N GLN A 525 -3.80 -16.02 5.82
CA GLN A 525 -2.51 -15.69 6.41
C GLN A 525 -2.68 -14.91 7.73
N ILE A 526 -3.67 -14.03 7.84
CA ILE A 526 -4.02 -13.35 9.10
C ILE A 526 -4.26 -14.38 10.22
N LEU A 527 -5.09 -15.40 9.94
CA LEU A 527 -5.43 -16.44 10.92
C LEU A 527 -4.21 -17.29 11.31
N LYS A 528 -3.39 -17.69 10.32
CA LYS A 528 -2.15 -18.44 10.56
C LYS A 528 -1.18 -17.65 11.43
N ASN A 529 -0.99 -16.37 11.12
CA ASN A 529 -0.12 -15.48 11.88
C ASN A 529 -0.61 -15.33 13.32
N ALA A 530 -1.91 -15.08 13.54
CA ALA A 530 -2.48 -14.95 14.90
C ALA A 530 -2.30 -16.24 15.71
N LYS A 531 -2.62 -17.39 15.12
CA LYS A 531 -2.47 -18.71 15.75
C LYS A 531 -1.02 -19.01 16.11
N THR A 532 -0.08 -18.68 15.23
CA THR A 532 1.36 -18.88 15.45
C THR A 532 1.84 -18.07 16.66
N MET A 533 1.46 -16.78 16.74
CA MET A 533 1.82 -15.96 17.89
C MET A 533 1.23 -16.51 19.19
N VAL A 534 -0.05 -16.89 19.20
CA VAL A 534 -0.70 -17.50 20.38
C VAL A 534 0.03 -18.75 20.88
N GLN A 535 0.42 -19.65 19.96
CA GLN A 535 1.17 -20.86 20.32
C GLN A 535 2.51 -20.54 21.00
N ILE A 536 3.21 -19.51 20.52
CA ILE A 536 4.49 -19.06 21.11
C ILE A 536 4.26 -18.48 22.50
N PHE A 537 3.28 -17.59 22.67
CA PHE A 537 2.98 -17.00 23.98
C PHE A 537 2.61 -18.07 25.03
N ILE A 538 1.79 -19.05 24.66
CA ILE A 538 1.42 -20.16 25.55
C ILE A 538 2.66 -20.98 25.93
N LYS A 539 3.51 -21.33 24.96
CA LYS A 539 4.76 -22.06 25.21
C LYS A 539 5.68 -21.31 26.18
N GLU A 540 5.73 -19.98 26.07
CA GLU A 540 6.52 -19.10 26.95
C GLU A 540 5.77 -18.70 28.25
N LYS A 541 4.72 -19.46 28.61
CA LYS A 541 3.95 -19.32 29.86
C LYS A 541 3.28 -17.94 30.03
N PHE A 542 2.88 -17.31 28.94
CA PHE A 542 1.94 -16.19 28.97
C PHE A 542 0.51 -16.72 28.94
N GLU A 543 -0.36 -16.10 29.72
CA GLU A 543 -1.76 -16.45 29.76
C GLU A 543 -2.52 -15.72 28.64
N ILE A 544 -3.06 -16.51 27.71
CA ILE A 544 -3.92 -16.02 26.64
C ILE A 544 -5.38 -16.17 27.08
N ILE A 545 -6.16 -15.10 27.01
CA ILE A 545 -7.61 -15.18 27.30
C ILE A 545 -8.23 -16.18 26.31
N SER A 546 -9.05 -17.11 26.82
CA SER A 546 -9.59 -18.29 26.13
C SER A 546 -8.59 -19.39 25.74
N GLY A 547 -7.28 -19.18 25.94
CA GLY A 547 -6.24 -20.16 25.62
C GLY A 547 -6.03 -20.41 24.13
N ASN A 548 -6.73 -19.69 23.23
CA ASN A 548 -6.61 -19.86 21.78
C ASN A 548 -7.08 -18.60 21.02
N THR A 549 -6.97 -18.61 19.69
CA THR A 549 -7.66 -17.67 18.80
C THR A 549 -8.24 -18.37 17.58
N PHE A 550 -9.43 -17.94 17.19
CA PHE A 550 -10.16 -18.39 16.00
C PHE A 550 -10.38 -17.26 14.99
N ASN A 551 -9.78 -16.09 15.23
CA ASN A 551 -9.88 -14.93 14.36
C ASN A 551 -8.53 -14.19 14.28
N HIS A 552 -8.55 -12.91 13.94
CA HIS A 552 -7.35 -12.10 13.69
C HIS A 552 -6.69 -11.52 14.95
N LEU A 553 -7.26 -11.75 16.14
CA LEU A 553 -6.80 -11.12 17.38
C LEU A 553 -6.77 -12.08 18.57
N PHE A 554 -6.04 -11.69 19.61
CA PHE A 554 -6.04 -12.36 20.91
C PHE A 554 -5.67 -11.37 22.02
N LEU A 555 -5.93 -11.75 23.27
CA LEU A 555 -5.61 -10.96 24.45
C LEU A 555 -4.62 -11.70 25.33
N ILE A 556 -3.65 -10.96 25.86
CA ILE A 556 -2.68 -11.45 26.83
C ILE A 556 -3.02 -10.87 28.19
N ASN A 557 -3.18 -11.74 29.20
CA ASN A 557 -3.28 -11.35 30.59
C ASN A 557 -1.87 -11.11 31.17
N LEU A 558 -1.65 -9.94 31.77
CA LEU A 558 -0.37 -9.53 32.34
C LEU A 558 -0.37 -9.46 33.87
N THR A 559 -1.47 -9.84 34.53
CA THR A 559 -1.60 -9.79 36.00
C THR A 559 -0.51 -10.60 36.72
N ASN A 560 -0.24 -11.80 36.22
CA ASN A 560 0.80 -12.74 36.64
C ASN A 560 2.24 -12.26 36.33
N LYS A 561 2.40 -11.24 35.47
CA LYS A 561 3.69 -10.60 35.18
C LYS A 561 3.93 -9.33 36.01
N LYS A 562 2.98 -8.93 36.87
CA LYS A 562 3.04 -7.72 37.72
C LYS A 562 3.29 -6.41 36.95
N ILE A 563 2.96 -6.37 35.66
CA ILE A 563 2.98 -5.15 34.84
C ILE A 563 1.56 -4.75 34.44
N THR A 564 1.34 -3.49 34.08
CA THR A 564 0.06 -3.03 33.54
C THR A 564 0.02 -3.10 32.01
N GLY A 565 -1.18 -3.10 31.43
CA GLY A 565 -1.32 -2.96 29.99
C GLY A 565 -0.71 -1.64 29.49
N LYS A 566 -0.83 -0.56 30.28
CA LYS A 566 -0.18 0.72 30.03
C LYS A 566 1.35 0.63 30.05
N ASP A 567 1.94 -0.09 31.00
CA ASP A 567 3.40 -0.26 31.07
C ASP A 567 3.90 -1.05 29.87
N ALA A 568 3.19 -2.12 29.49
CA ALA A 568 3.49 -2.92 28.30
C ALA A 568 3.41 -2.10 27.00
N ASP A 569 2.34 -1.33 26.82
CA ASP A 569 2.11 -0.41 25.69
C ASP A 569 3.29 0.57 25.53
N ILE A 570 3.70 1.23 26.62
CA ILE A 570 4.84 2.16 26.62
C ILE A 570 6.16 1.46 26.31
N ALA A 571 6.43 0.30 26.92
CA ALA A 571 7.69 -0.42 26.74
C ALA A 571 7.85 -0.95 25.30
N LEU A 572 6.79 -1.53 24.73
CA LEU A 572 6.76 -2.01 23.35
C LEU A 572 6.83 -0.85 22.35
N GLY A 573 6.15 0.27 22.63
CA GLY A 573 6.21 1.48 21.80
C GLY A 573 7.63 2.05 21.67
N LYS A 574 8.45 1.98 22.73
CA LYS A 574 9.88 2.37 22.66
C LYS A 574 10.70 1.50 21.70
N ALA A 575 10.25 0.28 21.41
CA ALA A 575 10.85 -0.63 20.44
C ALA A 575 10.22 -0.55 19.03
N ASN A 576 9.35 0.45 18.77
CA ASN A 576 8.55 0.57 17.55
C ASN A 576 7.57 -0.61 17.32
N ILE A 577 7.09 -1.24 18.40
CA ILE A 577 6.03 -2.25 18.34
C ILE A 577 4.76 -1.61 18.92
N THR A 578 3.78 -1.34 18.06
CA THR A 578 2.54 -0.69 18.46
C THR A 578 1.51 -1.75 18.85
N VAL A 579 0.99 -1.69 20.07
CA VAL A 579 -0.09 -2.57 20.56
C VAL A 579 -1.20 -1.73 21.18
N ASN A 580 -2.26 -2.39 21.65
CA ASN A 580 -3.31 -1.74 22.41
C ASN A 580 -3.38 -2.32 23.83
N LYS A 581 -3.20 -1.48 24.85
CA LYS A 581 -3.60 -1.83 26.22
C LYS A 581 -5.11 -2.11 26.25
N ASN A 582 -5.52 -3.19 26.90
CA ASN A 582 -6.90 -3.67 26.85
C ASN A 582 -7.30 -4.28 28.20
N THR A 583 -8.54 -4.05 28.61
CA THR A 583 -9.09 -4.74 29.79
C THR A 583 -9.18 -6.24 29.54
N ILE A 584 -9.05 -7.04 30.58
CA ILE A 584 -9.39 -8.47 30.56
C ILE A 584 -10.80 -8.68 31.15
N PRO A 585 -11.44 -9.85 30.96
CA PRO A 585 -12.67 -10.16 31.67
C PRO A 585 -12.50 -9.96 33.19
N ASP A 586 -13.46 -9.27 33.81
CA ASP A 586 -13.46 -8.92 35.24
C ASP A 586 -12.21 -8.16 35.73
N ASP A 587 -11.61 -7.35 34.84
CA ASP A 587 -10.45 -6.51 35.18
C ASP A 587 -10.75 -5.55 36.35
N ILE A 588 -9.92 -5.63 37.39
CA ILE A 588 -9.98 -4.74 38.56
C ILE A 588 -9.37 -3.35 38.28
N ARG A 589 -8.63 -3.19 37.19
CA ARG A 589 -7.98 -1.93 36.81
C ARG A 589 -8.87 -1.08 35.93
N SER A 590 -8.62 0.22 35.95
CA SER A 590 -9.37 1.17 35.12
C SER A 590 -9.05 0.98 33.62
N PRO A 591 -9.96 1.40 32.72
CA PRO A 591 -9.73 1.39 31.27
C PRO A 591 -8.50 2.18 30.79
N PHE A 592 -7.94 3.07 31.62
CA PHE A 592 -6.75 3.86 31.29
C PHE A 592 -5.42 3.15 31.63
N ILE A 593 -5.47 2.13 32.50
CA ILE A 593 -4.29 1.37 32.98
C ILE A 593 -4.34 -0.06 32.44
N THR A 594 -5.46 -0.76 32.64
CA THR A 594 -5.75 -2.13 32.19
C THR A 594 -4.78 -3.22 32.68
N SER A 595 -5.21 -4.48 32.64
CA SER A 595 -4.42 -5.63 33.05
C SER A 595 -3.91 -6.50 31.90
N GLY A 596 -4.17 -6.12 30.65
CA GLY A 596 -3.74 -6.88 29.49
C GLY A 596 -3.39 -6.02 28.28
N ILE A 597 -2.98 -6.71 27.22
CA ILE A 597 -2.79 -6.14 25.89
C ILE A 597 -3.55 -6.97 24.85
N ARG A 598 -4.05 -6.29 23.81
CA ARG A 598 -4.70 -6.90 22.65
C ARG A 598 -3.78 -6.79 21.44
N ILE A 599 -3.56 -7.91 20.79
CA ILE A 599 -2.72 -8.04 19.60
C ILE A 599 -3.59 -8.52 18.45
N GLY A 600 -3.41 -7.95 17.27
CA GLY A 600 -3.96 -8.48 16.03
C GLY A 600 -2.96 -8.46 14.89
N THR A 601 -3.22 -9.32 13.91
CA THR A 601 -2.34 -9.56 12.76
C THR A 601 -2.74 -8.95 11.40
N PRO A 602 -3.86 -8.21 11.18
CA PRO A 602 -4.20 -7.69 9.85
C PRO A 602 -3.15 -6.80 9.19
N ALA A 603 -2.63 -5.79 9.91
CA ALA A 603 -1.70 -4.81 9.36
C ALA A 603 -0.34 -5.41 8.99
N VAL A 604 0.28 -6.17 9.91
CA VAL A 604 1.55 -6.89 9.63
C VAL A 604 1.40 -7.89 8.48
N THR A 605 0.25 -8.55 8.36
CA THR A 605 0.02 -9.49 7.27
C THR A 605 -0.13 -8.74 5.94
N ARG A 606 -0.79 -7.58 5.93
CA ARG A 606 -0.93 -6.74 4.72
C ARG A 606 0.41 -6.19 4.26
N ARG A 607 1.30 -5.90 5.20
CA ARG A 607 2.71 -5.53 4.99
C ARG A 607 3.57 -6.67 4.43
N GLY A 608 3.11 -7.92 4.50
CA GLY A 608 3.78 -9.09 3.93
C GLY A 608 4.36 -10.08 4.93
N PHE A 609 4.16 -9.88 6.24
CA PHE A 609 4.68 -10.80 7.26
C PHE A 609 3.97 -12.15 7.19
N LYS A 610 4.77 -13.22 7.34
CA LYS A 610 4.30 -14.60 7.45
C LYS A 610 4.65 -15.16 8.84
N GLU A 611 4.45 -16.46 9.01
CA GLU A 611 4.63 -17.17 10.28
C GLU A 611 6.04 -16.94 10.87
N LEU A 612 7.07 -16.89 10.02
CA LEU A 612 8.46 -16.67 10.44
C LEU A 612 8.64 -15.28 11.07
N GLU A 613 8.17 -14.23 10.40
CA GLU A 613 8.28 -12.85 10.88
C GLU A 613 7.46 -12.65 12.17
N VAL A 614 6.20 -13.11 12.20
CA VAL A 614 5.37 -12.92 13.41
C VAL A 614 5.86 -13.78 14.59
N SER A 615 6.53 -14.91 14.33
CA SER A 615 7.21 -15.67 15.38
C SER A 615 8.34 -14.87 16.01
N GLN A 616 9.18 -14.24 15.16
CA GLN A 616 10.25 -13.38 15.63
C GLN A 616 9.72 -12.20 16.45
N VAL A 617 8.65 -11.55 15.98
CA VAL A 617 7.97 -10.47 16.70
C VAL A 617 7.40 -10.94 18.04
N ALA A 618 6.79 -12.13 18.11
CA ALA A 618 6.30 -12.69 19.37
C ALA A 618 7.43 -12.87 20.40
N PHE A 619 8.59 -13.40 19.99
CA PHE A 619 9.75 -13.52 20.88
C PHE A 619 10.30 -12.17 21.34
N TRP A 620 10.28 -11.15 20.49
CA TRP A 620 10.67 -9.79 20.88
C TRP A 620 9.72 -9.19 21.91
N ILE A 621 8.41 -9.35 21.71
CA ILE A 621 7.40 -8.90 22.68
C ILE A 621 7.64 -9.60 24.01
N ILE A 622 7.82 -10.91 24.02
CA ILE A 622 8.07 -11.70 25.24
C ILE A 622 9.34 -11.23 25.95
N SER A 623 10.41 -10.99 25.21
CA SER A 623 11.68 -10.48 25.75
C SER A 623 11.50 -9.12 26.45
N ILE A 624 10.72 -8.21 25.85
CA ILE A 624 10.43 -6.89 26.45
C ILE A 624 9.52 -7.04 27.68
N LEU A 625 8.46 -7.84 27.60
CA LEU A 625 7.50 -8.00 28.70
C LEU A 625 8.09 -8.70 29.93
N ASN A 626 9.11 -9.54 29.75
CA ASN A 626 9.81 -10.16 30.88
C ASN A 626 10.71 -9.16 31.64
N ASP A 627 11.17 -8.08 31.00
CA ASP A 627 11.93 -7.01 31.65
C ASP A 627 11.74 -5.65 30.92
N ILE A 628 10.66 -4.95 31.30
CA ILE A 628 10.26 -3.68 30.68
C ILE A 628 11.21 -2.50 31.01
N GLN A 629 12.12 -2.67 31.96
CA GLN A 629 13.08 -1.63 32.36
C GLN A 629 14.43 -1.77 31.64
N ASN A 630 14.65 -2.87 30.91
CA ASN A 630 15.88 -3.12 30.17
C ASN A 630 15.97 -2.29 28.89
N THR A 631 16.35 -1.02 29.04
CA THR A 631 16.47 -0.07 27.93
C THR A 631 17.45 -0.53 26.84
N LYS A 632 18.53 -1.24 27.21
CA LYS A 632 19.50 -1.79 26.25
C LYS A 632 18.88 -2.89 25.39
N ASN A 633 18.10 -3.79 25.98
CA ASN A 633 17.37 -4.82 25.24
C ASN A 633 16.31 -4.21 24.31
N ILE A 634 15.54 -3.24 24.82
CA ILE A 634 14.53 -2.51 24.04
C ILE A 634 15.16 -1.83 22.82
N LEU A 635 16.31 -1.15 22.99
CA LEU A 635 17.02 -0.50 21.88
C LEU A 635 17.55 -1.51 20.86
N ASN A 636 18.10 -2.65 21.32
CA ASN A 636 18.52 -3.73 20.44
C ASN A 636 17.35 -4.30 19.61
N ILE A 637 16.19 -4.50 20.25
CA ILE A 637 14.98 -4.97 19.57
C ILE A 637 14.49 -3.90 18.58
N LYS A 638 14.51 -2.62 18.95
CA LYS A 638 14.17 -1.51 18.03
C LYS A 638 14.98 -1.58 16.72
N ASN A 639 16.28 -1.80 16.82
CA ASN A 639 17.14 -1.92 15.63
C ASN A 639 16.77 -3.14 14.76
N LYS A 640 16.38 -4.25 15.40
CA LYS A 640 15.89 -5.43 14.68
C LYS A 640 14.53 -5.18 14.03
N VAL A 641 13.64 -4.46 14.70
CA VAL A 641 12.34 -4.03 14.18
C VAL A 641 12.54 -3.16 12.94
N LEU A 642 13.37 -2.13 13.00
CA LEU A 642 13.68 -1.27 11.85
C LEU A 642 14.23 -2.06 10.66
N LYS A 643 15.16 -3.00 10.92
CA LYS A 643 15.72 -3.87 9.88
C LYS A 643 14.69 -4.84 9.28
N LEU A 644 13.71 -5.30 10.06
CA LEU A 644 12.64 -6.15 9.56
C LEU A 644 11.65 -5.31 8.73
N CYS A 645 11.26 -4.16 9.24
CA CYS A 645 10.38 -3.21 8.58
C CYS A 645 10.92 -2.77 7.22
N SER A 646 12.21 -2.44 7.10
CA SER A 646 12.80 -2.01 5.83
C SER A 646 12.77 -3.06 4.72
N LYS A 647 12.67 -4.35 5.06
CA LYS A 647 12.50 -5.44 4.08
C LYS A 647 11.08 -5.57 3.55
N TYR A 648 10.11 -5.01 4.27
CA TYR A 648 8.68 -5.13 4.00
C TYR A 648 8.05 -3.73 4.04
N PRO A 649 8.27 -2.86 3.05
CA PRO A 649 7.69 -1.52 3.04
C PRO A 649 6.15 -1.57 3.00
N VAL A 650 5.51 -0.60 3.65
CA VAL A 650 4.04 -0.49 3.72
C VAL A 650 3.48 0.11 2.44
N TYR A 651 4.12 1.16 1.92
CA TYR A 651 3.69 1.93 0.76
C TYR A 651 4.59 1.62 -0.45
N ILE A 652 4.14 0.70 -1.32
CA ILE A 652 4.78 0.35 -2.60
C ILE A 652 4.05 0.98 -3.77
#